data_AF-A0A4R5D9Y8-F1
#
_entry.id   AF-A0A4R5D9Y8-F1
#
_cell.length_a   1.000
_cell.length_b   1.000
_cell.length_c   1.000
_cell.angle_alpha   90.00
_cell.angle_beta   90.00
_cell.angle_gamma   90.00
#
_symmetry.space_group_name_H-M   'P 1'
#
loop_
_entity.id
_entity.type
_entity.pdbx_description
1 polymer ?
#
loop_
_entity_poly.entity_id
_entity_poly.type
_entity_poly.pdbx_seq_one_letter_code
_entity_poly.pdbx_strand_id
1 'polypeptide(L)'
;MSSRTPRRLLAAVATTGVAALTAAGTASPASASDNLPELVEQATAASERLLETAADRADLSLQEVQELVDSDQAIVGQSGVLSYTDRFEAPDEHDHEAADLAPAADVPGDPAGGSKPGAPYTVYLDFDGATVTNTEWNRYYQEDVFEFDANAAGSDADYVYQVWARVAEDFAPFDINVTTTDPGADALHKTSMDDAEYGMTAVVTDTTDVAPADQASGRAWLGGFGNQFYSPALIFAPVARDSNPSDVGNIVSHEVGHTFNLNHDGIGDDEYYGDTLAEPTSLWAPIMGAPWSAPLSQWDNGQYADTTNPEQDDLAEITLADGAYQSFMVFDGDQMWLEGFCTDAEDPNNPQPGDTVYKPGPDGTCNPPGEELTLQFYYGGRAAYAADDHSDSVGEGTALDNSSGDFQATGVIGATDERDVFELVTNGGPVSITAEPATVGPNVDLHIELIDSEGNIVAEANPETSTDIASSPTDRQANGLGASVEAEVETGVYSVRVSGAGQGDPASNTPSNGAGYTSYGSLGNYALTGSAPAFDADPITIISPENGDEVDPSSVEVTGSAEPGSTVTLSVGDGTVGTGTTDDEGTWSIVLEGDLPYGETTITAQQTVGSIQVPETAEVTVVVPVDAPTIVRPEEGDTATTATPTFSGEGVPGATVEVSIACGEDTWAGSAEVDEEGAWSFTPEESLPNGECSVTAVQTINGVTSPEAGPVNFTIDVSSGDENGDDGGEENGGDENGDEDGEDLPDTGASTNSLVMAAGLLLLGLGAVLYARTRRNVTG
;
A
#
# COMPACT_ATOMS: atom_id res chain seq x y z
N MET A 1 -41.23 12.62 -54.79
CA MET A 1 -42.04 13.87 -54.78
C MET A 1 -42.43 14.16 -53.35
N SER A 2 -41.57 14.90 -52.64
CA SER A 2 -41.86 15.91 -51.60
C SER A 2 -40.48 16.24 -51.01
N SER A 3 -39.76 17.15 -51.66
CA SER A 3 -38.42 17.56 -51.23
C SER A 3 -38.57 18.55 -50.08
N ARG A 4 -38.07 18.18 -48.90
CA ARG A 4 -37.75 19.15 -47.85
C ARG A 4 -36.24 19.33 -47.85
N THR A 5 -35.82 20.52 -48.24
CA THR A 5 -34.45 21.00 -48.18
C THR A 5 -34.08 21.24 -46.71
N PRO A 6 -32.97 20.68 -46.18
CA PRO A 6 -32.48 21.07 -44.88
C PRO A 6 -31.79 22.44 -44.97
N ARG A 7 -32.14 23.34 -44.04
CA ARG A 7 -31.46 24.61 -43.84
C ARG A 7 -30.17 24.34 -43.08
N ARG A 8 -29.03 24.44 -43.77
CA ARG A 8 -27.72 24.56 -43.13
C ARG A 8 -27.62 25.96 -42.51
N LEU A 9 -27.50 26.05 -41.19
CA LEU A 9 -26.83 27.17 -40.54
C LEU A 9 -25.43 26.66 -40.22
N LEU A 10 -24.43 27.16 -40.96
CA LEU A 10 -23.04 27.11 -40.51
C LEU A 10 -22.95 28.02 -39.27
N ALA A 11 -22.48 27.47 -38.14
CA ALA A 11 -21.88 28.28 -37.09
C ALA A 11 -20.59 28.84 -37.68
N ALA A 12 -20.52 30.15 -37.80
CA ALA A 12 -19.38 30.83 -38.37
C ALA A 12 -18.35 31.06 -37.27
N VAL A 13 -17.19 30.40 -37.40
CA VAL A 13 -15.89 31.01 -37.08
C VAL A 13 -15.90 32.44 -37.62
N ALA A 14 -15.44 33.40 -36.82
CA ALA A 14 -15.52 34.83 -37.07
C ALA A 14 -14.76 35.27 -38.35
N THR A 15 -15.30 35.01 -39.53
CA THR A 15 -14.83 35.55 -40.82
C THR A 15 -15.97 35.91 -41.76
N THR A 16 -16.98 36.67 -41.30
CA THR A 16 -17.86 37.43 -42.23
C THR A 16 -18.19 38.84 -41.73
N GLY A 17 -17.15 39.64 -41.44
CA GLY A 17 -17.27 41.09 -41.51
C GLY A 17 -17.33 41.55 -42.97
N VAL A 18 -18.46 42.16 -43.38
CA VAL A 18 -18.72 42.84 -44.67
C VAL A 18 -19.28 41.98 -45.82
N ALA A 19 -20.45 41.34 -45.63
CA ALA A 19 -21.28 40.93 -46.79
C ALA A 19 -22.79 40.76 -46.50
N ALA A 20 -23.41 41.60 -45.66
CA ALA A 20 -24.87 41.56 -45.50
C ALA A 20 -25.47 42.95 -45.24
N LEU A 21 -25.39 43.86 -46.23
CA LEU A 21 -26.22 45.07 -46.24
C LEU A 21 -26.57 45.53 -47.65
N THR A 22 -27.20 44.65 -48.42
CA THR A 22 -27.95 45.07 -49.62
C THR A 22 -29.25 44.27 -49.76
N ALA A 23 -30.29 44.67 -49.02
CA ALA A 23 -31.68 44.73 -49.50
C ALA A 23 -32.66 44.98 -48.34
N ALA A 24 -32.90 46.25 -48.01
CA ALA A 24 -34.22 46.78 -47.61
C ALA A 24 -34.08 48.28 -47.39
N GLY A 25 -34.51 49.09 -48.35
CA GLY A 25 -34.55 50.52 -48.19
C GLY A 25 -35.70 50.92 -47.27
N THR A 26 -35.38 51.41 -46.06
CA THR A 26 -36.04 52.54 -45.38
C THR A 26 -35.22 52.97 -44.16
N ALA A 27 -34.62 54.17 -44.25
CA ALA A 27 -34.11 55.06 -43.19
C ALA A 27 -33.59 54.44 -41.87
N SER A 28 -32.26 54.32 -41.72
CA SER A 28 -31.58 54.23 -40.42
C SER A 28 -31.40 55.63 -39.79
N PRO A 29 -31.48 55.79 -38.46
CA PRO A 29 -30.90 56.95 -37.79
C PRO A 29 -29.37 56.85 -37.83
N ALA A 30 -28.71 57.95 -38.14
CA ALA A 30 -27.26 58.07 -38.36
C ALA A 30 -26.44 58.09 -37.05
N SER A 31 -26.62 57.10 -36.16
CA SER A 31 -25.86 57.01 -34.91
C SER A 31 -25.40 55.59 -34.52
N ALA A 32 -25.51 54.60 -35.43
CA ALA A 32 -25.04 53.23 -35.18
C ALA A 32 -23.85 52.81 -36.06
N SER A 33 -23.34 53.68 -36.93
CA SER A 33 -22.22 53.37 -37.83
C SER A 33 -20.85 53.81 -37.35
N ASP A 34 -20.77 54.69 -36.34
CA ASP A 34 -19.50 55.28 -35.89
C ASP A 34 -18.74 54.39 -34.89
N ASN A 35 -19.39 53.36 -34.31
CA ASN A 35 -18.78 52.46 -33.31
C ASN A 35 -18.58 51.02 -33.84
N LEU A 36 -18.87 50.75 -35.12
CA LEU A 36 -18.69 49.40 -35.69
C LEU A 36 -17.23 48.90 -35.61
N PRO A 37 -16.19 49.72 -35.86
CA PRO A 37 -14.80 49.28 -35.69
C PRO A 37 -14.46 48.94 -34.24
N GLU A 38 -14.94 49.75 -33.29
CA GLU A 38 -14.69 49.59 -31.85
C GLU A 38 -15.44 48.38 -31.27
N LEU A 39 -16.65 48.10 -31.75
CA LEU A 39 -17.43 46.90 -31.39
C LEU A 39 -16.82 45.61 -31.97
N VAL A 40 -16.25 45.69 -33.18
CA VAL A 40 -15.51 44.56 -33.76
C VAL A 40 -14.22 44.31 -32.98
N GLU A 41 -13.46 45.36 -32.64
CA GLU A 41 -12.24 45.25 -31.83
C GLU A 41 -12.52 44.67 -30.43
N GLN A 42 -13.61 45.09 -29.78
CA GLN A 42 -14.03 44.53 -28.48
C GLN A 42 -14.51 43.07 -28.58
N ALA A 43 -15.20 42.70 -29.65
CA ALA A 43 -15.62 41.31 -29.88
C ALA A 43 -14.42 40.40 -30.17
N THR A 44 -13.46 40.85 -30.97
CA THR A 44 -12.21 40.11 -31.23
C THR A 44 -11.40 39.95 -29.94
N ALA A 45 -11.24 41.00 -29.15
CA ALA A 45 -10.52 40.93 -27.87
C ALA A 45 -11.24 40.10 -26.78
N ALA A 46 -12.55 39.90 -26.89
CA ALA A 46 -13.29 38.98 -26.02
C ALA A 46 -13.11 37.52 -26.46
N SER A 47 -13.11 37.27 -27.77
CA SER A 47 -12.85 35.95 -28.36
C SER A 47 -11.42 35.48 -28.08
N GLU A 48 -10.40 36.33 -28.26
CA GLU A 48 -9.00 35.99 -27.97
C GLU A 48 -8.81 35.60 -26.50
N ARG A 49 -9.44 36.33 -25.56
CA ARG A 49 -9.36 36.01 -24.11
C ARG A 49 -10.00 34.67 -23.75
N LEU A 50 -11.06 34.27 -24.45
CA LEU A 50 -11.68 32.95 -24.25
C LEU A 50 -10.75 31.83 -24.71
N LEU A 51 -10.08 32.02 -25.85
CA LEU A 51 -9.09 31.06 -26.36
C LEU A 51 -7.85 31.00 -25.46
N GLU A 52 -7.40 32.13 -24.92
CA GLU A 52 -6.32 32.18 -23.91
C GLU A 52 -6.71 31.39 -22.65
N THR A 53 -7.94 31.57 -22.16
CA THR A 53 -8.43 30.82 -20.99
C THR A 53 -8.52 29.32 -21.26
N ALA A 54 -8.94 28.93 -22.46
CA ALA A 54 -9.01 27.53 -22.86
C ALA A 54 -7.61 26.92 -22.99
N ALA A 55 -6.66 27.66 -23.58
CA ALA A 55 -5.26 27.26 -23.69
C ALA A 55 -4.63 27.03 -22.31
N ASP A 56 -4.78 27.98 -21.39
CA ASP A 56 -4.27 27.87 -20.02
C ASP A 56 -4.85 26.66 -19.26
N ARG A 57 -6.10 26.26 -19.55
CA ARG A 57 -6.76 25.12 -18.89
C ARG A 57 -6.42 23.78 -19.51
N ALA A 58 -6.27 23.73 -20.83
CA ALA A 58 -5.91 22.52 -21.56
C ALA A 58 -4.39 22.22 -21.51
N ASP A 59 -3.61 23.12 -20.89
CA ASP A 59 -2.14 23.14 -20.95
C ASP A 59 -1.60 23.13 -22.38
N LEU A 60 -2.27 23.89 -23.25
CA LEU A 60 -1.91 24.08 -24.66
C LEU A 60 -1.47 25.51 -24.90
N SER A 61 -0.77 25.75 -26.00
CA SER A 61 -0.56 27.11 -26.48
C SER A 61 -1.84 27.69 -27.08
N LEU A 62 -1.97 29.02 -27.01
CA LEU A 62 -3.05 29.73 -27.71
C LEU A 62 -3.10 29.41 -29.20
N GLN A 63 -1.94 29.18 -29.83
CA GLN A 63 -1.87 28.85 -31.24
C GLN A 63 -2.49 27.47 -31.52
N GLU A 64 -2.17 26.46 -30.71
CA GLU A 64 -2.73 25.10 -30.85
C GLU A 64 -4.24 25.11 -30.67
N VAL A 65 -4.76 25.79 -29.63
CA VAL A 65 -6.22 25.92 -29.44
C VAL A 65 -6.88 26.63 -30.63
N GLN A 66 -6.27 27.68 -31.18
CA GLN A 66 -6.79 28.35 -32.36
C GLN A 66 -6.80 27.43 -33.58
N GLU A 67 -5.75 26.63 -33.78
CA GLU A 67 -5.64 25.67 -34.88
C GLU A 67 -6.72 24.57 -34.77
N LEU A 68 -6.93 24.00 -33.58
CA LEU A 68 -7.98 23.02 -33.29
C LEU A 68 -9.39 23.57 -33.53
N VAL A 69 -9.64 24.83 -33.16
CA VAL A 69 -10.95 25.47 -33.40
C VAL A 69 -11.14 25.79 -34.88
N ASP A 70 -10.09 26.28 -35.57
CA ASP A 70 -10.16 26.63 -36.99
C ASP A 70 -10.30 25.39 -37.90
N SER A 71 -9.81 24.24 -37.45
CA SER A 71 -9.96 22.94 -38.13
C SER A 71 -11.29 22.23 -37.78
N ASP A 72 -12.13 22.82 -36.93
CA ASP A 72 -13.34 22.21 -36.36
C ASP A 72 -13.06 20.90 -35.58
N GLN A 73 -11.84 20.71 -35.07
CA GLN A 73 -11.42 19.58 -34.23
C GLN A 73 -11.75 19.78 -32.75
N ALA A 74 -11.88 21.03 -32.31
CA ALA A 74 -12.34 21.34 -30.98
C ALA A 74 -13.32 22.53 -30.96
N ILE A 75 -14.11 22.58 -29.90
CA ILE A 75 -14.95 23.72 -29.57
C ILE A 75 -14.49 24.32 -28.25
N VAL A 76 -14.56 25.65 -28.15
CA VAL A 76 -14.33 26.34 -26.88
C VAL A 76 -15.67 26.79 -26.32
N GLY A 77 -16.02 26.20 -25.19
CA GLY A 77 -17.17 26.59 -24.39
C GLY A 77 -17.09 28.06 -24.02
N GLN A 78 -18.24 28.68 -23.78
CA GLN A 78 -18.30 30.06 -23.33
C GLN A 78 -17.65 30.22 -21.95
N SER A 79 -17.44 29.12 -21.21
CA SER A 79 -16.70 29.11 -19.94
C SER A 79 -15.19 29.20 -20.14
N GLY A 80 -14.69 29.08 -21.38
CA GLY A 80 -13.26 28.97 -21.70
C GLY A 80 -12.73 27.56 -21.41
N VAL A 81 -13.53 26.53 -21.65
CA VAL A 81 -13.12 25.12 -21.56
C VAL A 81 -13.18 24.51 -22.95
N LEU A 82 -12.21 23.67 -23.28
CA LEU A 82 -12.12 22.97 -24.55
C LEU A 82 -12.96 21.68 -24.50
N SER A 83 -13.60 21.33 -25.62
CA SER A 83 -14.11 19.98 -25.88
C SER A 83 -13.68 19.57 -27.27
N TYR A 84 -13.11 18.39 -27.39
CA TYR A 84 -12.76 17.82 -28.68
C TYR A 84 -14.03 17.39 -29.44
N THR A 85 -13.87 17.33 -30.76
CA THR A 85 -14.89 16.92 -31.71
C THR A 85 -14.39 15.65 -32.36
N ASP A 86 -14.65 14.53 -31.69
CA ASP A 86 -14.10 13.23 -32.04
C ASP A 86 -14.74 12.69 -33.32
N ARG A 87 -14.24 13.13 -34.48
CA ARG A 87 -14.84 12.86 -35.78
C ARG A 87 -14.25 11.61 -36.39
N PHE A 88 -15.02 10.53 -36.39
CA PHE A 88 -14.56 9.30 -37.02
C PHE A 88 -15.64 8.57 -37.80
N GLU A 89 -15.29 8.16 -39.02
CA GLU A 89 -15.95 7.07 -39.76
C GLU A 89 -14.99 5.88 -39.73
N ALA A 90 -15.18 4.98 -38.77
CA ALA A 90 -14.41 3.76 -38.72
C ALA A 90 -14.71 2.90 -39.97
N PRO A 91 -13.71 2.26 -40.61
CA PRO A 91 -13.86 1.64 -41.92
C PRO A 91 -14.89 0.50 -41.93
N ASP A 92 -15.76 0.52 -42.96
CA ASP A 92 -16.99 -0.27 -43.16
C ASP A 92 -16.86 -1.81 -43.30
N GLU A 93 -15.75 -2.45 -42.92
CA GLU A 93 -15.61 -3.91 -43.11
C GLU A 93 -16.21 -4.74 -41.94
N HIS A 94 -17.05 -5.71 -42.36
CA HIS A 94 -18.11 -6.46 -41.69
C HIS A 94 -17.73 -7.55 -40.66
N ASP A 95 -18.78 -7.93 -39.89
CA ASP A 95 -19.08 -9.18 -39.15
C ASP A 95 -18.11 -9.61 -38.05
N HIS A 96 -18.51 -9.31 -36.81
CA HIS A 96 -17.96 -9.88 -35.59
C HIS A 96 -18.36 -11.36 -35.44
N GLU A 97 -17.38 -12.27 -35.39
CA GLU A 97 -17.56 -13.58 -34.77
C GLU A 97 -16.93 -13.54 -33.37
N ALA A 98 -17.74 -13.75 -32.33
CA ALA A 98 -17.24 -13.88 -30.97
C ALA A 98 -16.20 -15.02 -30.92
N ALA A 99 -14.96 -14.68 -30.60
CA ALA A 99 -13.90 -15.66 -30.44
C ALA A 99 -14.15 -16.49 -29.18
N ASP A 100 -14.09 -17.82 -29.30
CA ASP A 100 -13.97 -18.72 -28.14
C ASP A 100 -12.58 -18.51 -27.52
N LEU A 101 -12.52 -17.72 -26.44
CA LEU A 101 -11.28 -17.46 -25.70
C LEU A 101 -10.96 -18.64 -24.77
N ALA A 102 -9.66 -18.95 -24.65
CA ALA A 102 -9.13 -19.86 -23.64
C ALA A 102 -9.36 -19.27 -22.22
N PRO A 103 -9.34 -20.08 -21.14
CA PRO A 103 -9.57 -19.55 -19.80
C PRO A 103 -8.45 -18.58 -19.40
N ALA A 104 -8.76 -17.29 -19.35
CA ALA A 104 -7.92 -16.18 -18.91
C ALA A 104 -8.54 -15.53 -17.65
N ALA A 105 -7.92 -14.49 -17.09
CA ALA A 105 -8.44 -13.84 -15.88
C ALA A 105 -9.76 -13.12 -16.18
N ASP A 106 -10.72 -13.17 -15.25
CA ASP A 106 -11.91 -12.32 -15.30
C ASP A 106 -11.57 -10.95 -14.69
N VAL A 107 -12.07 -9.88 -15.28
CA VAL A 107 -12.04 -8.53 -14.68
C VAL A 107 -12.72 -8.59 -13.30
N PRO A 108 -12.14 -8.03 -12.23
CA PRO A 108 -12.73 -8.06 -10.89
C PRO A 108 -14.15 -7.48 -10.87
N GLY A 109 -15.06 -8.16 -10.18
CA GLY A 109 -16.45 -7.69 -9.98
C GLY A 109 -17.41 -8.09 -11.09
N ASP A 110 -18.45 -7.29 -11.30
CA ASP A 110 -19.44 -7.45 -12.36
C ASP A 110 -20.00 -6.07 -12.78
N PRO A 111 -20.63 -5.94 -13.97
CA PRO A 111 -21.10 -4.64 -14.46
C PRO A 111 -21.98 -3.87 -13.47
N ALA A 112 -22.90 -4.56 -12.78
CA ALA A 112 -23.84 -3.91 -11.89
C ALA A 112 -23.22 -3.59 -10.52
N GLY A 113 -22.41 -4.50 -9.98
CA GLY A 113 -21.69 -4.33 -8.71
C GLY A 113 -20.54 -3.32 -8.81
N GLY A 114 -19.96 -3.21 -9.99
CA GLY A 114 -18.79 -2.39 -10.30
C GLY A 114 -17.46 -3.15 -10.17
N SER A 115 -16.40 -2.59 -10.76
CA SER A 115 -15.05 -3.17 -10.78
C SER A 115 -14.32 -3.06 -9.43
N LYS A 116 -14.55 -1.96 -8.71
CA LYS A 116 -13.94 -1.69 -7.39
C LYS A 116 -14.97 -1.05 -6.45
N PRO A 117 -15.95 -1.83 -5.95
CA PRO A 117 -17.01 -1.29 -5.11
C PRO A 117 -16.45 -0.64 -3.83
N GLY A 118 -16.76 0.63 -3.61
CA GLY A 118 -16.27 1.40 -2.46
C GLY A 118 -15.04 2.26 -2.73
N ALA A 119 -14.51 2.25 -3.95
CA ALA A 119 -13.57 3.28 -4.41
C ALA A 119 -14.21 4.68 -4.34
N PRO A 120 -13.44 5.74 -4.02
CA PRO A 120 -13.93 7.10 -3.89
C PRO A 120 -14.32 7.72 -5.22
N TYR A 121 -13.73 7.24 -6.33
CA TYR A 121 -14.02 7.74 -7.66
C TYR A 121 -14.92 6.77 -8.43
N THR A 122 -15.86 7.27 -9.24
CA THR A 122 -16.76 6.40 -10.01
C THR A 122 -16.87 6.82 -11.48
N VAL A 123 -16.78 5.85 -12.39
CA VAL A 123 -17.22 5.99 -13.78
C VAL A 123 -18.52 5.21 -13.93
N TYR A 124 -19.61 5.93 -14.15
CA TYR A 124 -20.93 5.36 -14.37
C TYR A 124 -21.22 5.27 -15.87
N LEU A 125 -21.34 4.05 -16.38
CA LEU A 125 -21.72 3.75 -17.75
C LEU A 125 -23.25 3.71 -17.85
N ASP A 126 -23.84 4.76 -18.43
CA ASP A 126 -25.27 4.89 -18.60
C ASP A 126 -25.69 4.45 -20.01
N PHE A 127 -26.35 3.29 -20.11
CA PHE A 127 -26.95 2.77 -21.34
C PHE A 127 -28.46 3.06 -21.45
N ASP A 128 -29.07 3.63 -20.41
CA ASP A 128 -30.52 3.80 -20.29
C ASP A 128 -31.02 5.10 -20.95
N GLY A 129 -30.09 5.96 -21.36
CA GLY A 129 -30.36 7.27 -21.95
C GLY A 129 -30.49 8.37 -20.90
N ALA A 130 -30.30 9.62 -21.32
CA ALA A 130 -30.15 10.73 -20.39
C ALA A 130 -30.88 12.00 -20.84
N THR A 131 -31.40 12.75 -19.87
CA THR A 131 -31.90 14.12 -20.08
C THR A 131 -30.88 15.11 -19.53
N VAL A 132 -30.27 15.92 -20.40
CA VAL A 132 -29.21 16.88 -20.03
C VAL A 132 -29.76 18.31 -20.05
N THR A 133 -29.65 18.98 -18.90
CA THR A 133 -30.11 20.36 -18.69
C THR A 133 -29.13 21.14 -17.83
N ASN A 134 -29.06 22.46 -18.00
CA ASN A 134 -28.22 23.36 -17.19
C ASN A 134 -26.72 23.00 -17.16
N THR A 135 -26.19 22.49 -18.27
CA THR A 135 -24.76 22.16 -18.45
C THR A 135 -24.11 23.09 -19.48
N GLU A 136 -22.78 23.00 -19.63
CA GLU A 136 -22.07 23.72 -20.71
C GLU A 136 -22.54 23.27 -22.10
N TRP A 137 -23.03 22.03 -22.26
CA TRP A 137 -23.65 21.57 -23.51
C TRP A 137 -24.87 22.43 -23.88
N ASN A 138 -25.80 22.61 -22.94
CA ASN A 138 -27.00 23.42 -23.13
C ASN A 138 -26.64 24.87 -23.46
N ARG A 139 -25.66 25.41 -22.75
CA ARG A 139 -25.20 26.79 -22.93
C ARG A 139 -24.49 27.02 -24.26
N TYR A 140 -23.59 26.14 -24.65
CA TYR A 140 -22.83 26.26 -25.89
C TYR A 140 -23.75 26.20 -27.10
N TYR A 141 -24.64 25.19 -27.14
CA TYR A 141 -25.57 24.98 -28.25
C TYR A 141 -26.84 25.84 -28.17
N GLN A 142 -27.05 26.55 -27.06
CA GLN A 142 -28.23 27.41 -26.80
C GLN A 142 -29.55 26.62 -26.84
N GLU A 143 -29.54 25.43 -26.25
CA GLU A 143 -30.69 24.53 -26.14
C GLU A 143 -30.99 24.26 -24.67
N ASP A 144 -32.26 24.43 -24.26
CA ASP A 144 -32.65 24.29 -22.85
C ASP A 144 -32.53 22.84 -22.34
N VAL A 145 -32.76 21.87 -23.23
CA VAL A 145 -32.81 20.43 -22.91
C VAL A 145 -32.24 19.62 -24.07
N PHE A 146 -31.37 18.67 -23.76
CA PHE A 146 -31.03 17.56 -24.65
C PHE A 146 -31.63 16.27 -24.12
N GLU A 147 -32.21 15.48 -25.01
CA GLU A 147 -32.71 14.13 -24.73
C GLU A 147 -31.85 13.16 -25.53
N PHE A 148 -31.20 12.24 -24.83
CA PHE A 148 -30.40 11.16 -25.41
C PHE A 148 -31.16 9.84 -25.22
N ASP A 149 -31.36 9.13 -26.32
CA ASP A 149 -32.02 7.83 -26.33
C ASP A 149 -31.12 6.77 -25.69
N ALA A 150 -31.73 5.77 -25.06
CA ALA A 150 -31.03 4.58 -24.59
C ALA A 150 -30.26 3.89 -25.74
N ASN A 151 -29.11 3.30 -25.43
CA ASN A 151 -28.42 2.44 -26.39
C ASN A 151 -29.15 1.10 -26.50
N ALA A 152 -29.61 0.74 -27.69
CA ALA A 152 -30.39 -0.48 -27.90
C ALA A 152 -29.59 -1.76 -27.56
N ALA A 153 -28.27 -1.75 -27.80
CA ALA A 153 -27.37 -2.85 -27.49
C ALA A 153 -27.16 -3.05 -25.98
N GLY A 154 -27.38 -2.01 -25.15
CA GLY A 154 -27.34 -2.08 -23.68
C GLY A 154 -28.35 -3.03 -23.04
N SER A 155 -29.29 -3.59 -23.82
CA SER A 155 -30.17 -4.68 -23.36
C SER A 155 -29.57 -6.08 -23.45
N ASP A 156 -28.44 -6.23 -24.15
CA ASP A 156 -27.67 -7.48 -24.24
C ASP A 156 -26.58 -7.51 -23.16
N ALA A 157 -26.66 -8.51 -22.28
CA ALA A 157 -25.74 -8.64 -21.15
C ALA A 157 -24.29 -8.91 -21.58
N ASP A 158 -24.08 -9.57 -22.73
CA ASP A 158 -22.72 -9.83 -23.24
C ASP A 158 -22.09 -8.55 -23.76
N TYR A 159 -22.85 -7.74 -24.51
CA TYR A 159 -22.43 -6.42 -24.95
C TYR A 159 -22.07 -5.51 -23.77
N VAL A 160 -22.95 -5.41 -22.77
CA VAL A 160 -22.72 -4.60 -21.57
C VAL A 160 -21.48 -5.07 -20.81
N TYR A 161 -21.30 -6.39 -20.66
CA TYR A 161 -20.12 -6.94 -20.02
C TYR A 161 -18.83 -6.60 -20.79
N GLN A 162 -18.81 -6.74 -22.11
CA GLN A 162 -17.61 -6.44 -22.91
C GLN A 162 -17.23 -4.97 -22.87
N VAL A 163 -18.20 -4.04 -22.96
CA VAL A 163 -17.93 -2.59 -22.81
C VAL A 163 -17.43 -2.30 -21.40
N TRP A 164 -18.13 -2.80 -20.36
CA TRP A 164 -17.75 -2.58 -18.97
C TRP A 164 -16.36 -3.13 -18.65
N ALA A 165 -16.05 -4.37 -19.06
CA ALA A 165 -14.81 -5.05 -18.75
C ALA A 165 -13.61 -4.32 -19.35
N ARG A 166 -13.71 -3.85 -20.59
CA ARG A 166 -12.65 -3.07 -21.24
C ARG A 166 -12.39 -1.75 -20.51
N VAL A 167 -13.44 -0.99 -20.20
CA VAL A 167 -13.30 0.27 -19.44
C VAL A 167 -12.76 0.00 -18.04
N ALA A 168 -13.20 -1.08 -17.39
CA ALA A 168 -12.71 -1.48 -16.08
C ALA A 168 -11.23 -1.87 -16.08
N GLU A 169 -10.72 -2.52 -17.14
CA GLU A 169 -9.28 -2.78 -17.31
C GLU A 169 -8.49 -1.50 -17.57
N ASP A 170 -8.98 -0.60 -18.43
CA ASP A 170 -8.33 0.69 -18.69
C ASP A 170 -8.16 1.52 -17.41
N PHE A 171 -9.14 1.45 -16.50
CA PHE A 171 -9.11 2.18 -15.22
C PHE A 171 -8.65 1.34 -14.01
N ALA A 172 -8.24 0.08 -14.20
CA ALA A 172 -7.72 -0.78 -13.13
C ALA A 172 -6.54 -0.17 -12.33
N PRO A 173 -5.62 0.60 -12.94
CA PRO A 173 -4.53 1.30 -12.23
C PRO A 173 -5.00 2.29 -11.16
N PHE A 174 -6.24 2.75 -11.23
CA PHE A 174 -6.73 3.85 -10.41
C PHE A 174 -7.70 3.36 -9.32
N ASP A 175 -7.91 4.19 -8.31
CA ASP A 175 -8.93 3.97 -7.29
C ASP A 175 -10.33 4.38 -7.79
N ILE A 176 -10.71 3.83 -8.95
CA ILE A 176 -11.95 4.12 -9.67
C ILE A 176 -12.83 2.86 -9.71
N ASN A 177 -14.10 3.02 -9.34
CA ASN A 177 -15.14 2.05 -9.59
C ASN A 177 -15.77 2.29 -10.96
N VAL A 178 -15.72 1.32 -11.87
CA VAL A 178 -16.48 1.36 -13.12
C VAL A 178 -17.74 0.53 -12.93
N THR A 179 -18.92 1.12 -13.13
CA THR A 179 -20.22 0.45 -12.92
C THR A 179 -21.26 0.86 -13.95
N THR A 180 -22.24 -0.01 -14.19
CA THR A 180 -23.42 0.26 -15.02
C THR A 180 -24.67 0.54 -14.19
N THR A 181 -24.55 0.61 -12.86
CA THR A 181 -25.65 0.98 -11.97
C THR A 181 -25.46 2.43 -11.54
N ASP A 182 -26.51 3.26 -11.70
CA ASP A 182 -26.50 4.66 -11.24
C ASP A 182 -26.12 4.71 -9.74
N PRO A 183 -24.94 5.27 -9.39
CA PRO A 183 -24.47 5.34 -8.01
C PRO A 183 -25.11 6.52 -7.26
N GLY A 184 -25.86 7.39 -7.94
CA GLY A 184 -26.44 8.62 -7.42
C GLY A 184 -25.50 9.83 -7.53
N ALA A 185 -26.09 11.03 -7.44
CA ALA A 185 -25.39 12.29 -7.65
C ALA A 185 -24.21 12.53 -6.71
N ASP A 186 -24.30 12.11 -5.44
CA ASP A 186 -23.23 12.30 -4.44
C ASP A 186 -21.95 11.55 -4.81
N ALA A 187 -22.04 10.44 -5.58
CA ALA A 187 -20.90 9.68 -6.07
C ALA A 187 -20.35 10.20 -7.41
N LEU A 188 -21.06 11.13 -8.07
CA LEU A 188 -20.72 11.63 -9.41
C LEU A 188 -20.34 13.11 -9.41
N HIS A 189 -20.81 13.89 -8.44
CA HIS A 189 -20.66 15.34 -8.45
C HIS A 189 -19.93 15.83 -7.22
N LYS A 190 -18.72 16.35 -7.43
CA LYS A 190 -17.91 16.96 -6.38
C LYS A 190 -18.61 18.21 -5.86
N THR A 191 -18.96 18.22 -4.57
CA THR A 191 -19.76 19.28 -3.94
C THR A 191 -18.93 20.39 -3.30
N SER A 192 -17.63 20.17 -3.08
CA SER A 192 -16.67 21.15 -2.56
C SER A 192 -15.23 20.77 -2.91
N MET A 193 -14.27 21.68 -2.72
CA MET A 193 -12.85 21.37 -2.91
C MET A 193 -12.36 20.18 -2.05
N ASP A 194 -12.89 20.03 -0.84
CA ASP A 194 -12.52 18.98 0.11
C ASP A 194 -13.28 17.66 -0.11
N ASP A 195 -14.27 17.65 -1.01
CA ASP A 195 -15.08 16.45 -1.29
C ASP A 195 -14.23 15.41 -2.01
N ALA A 196 -14.09 14.22 -1.42
CA ALA A 196 -13.23 13.16 -1.91
C ALA A 196 -13.99 12.09 -2.69
N GLU A 197 -15.33 12.16 -2.76
CA GLU A 197 -16.17 11.20 -3.47
C GLU A 197 -16.85 11.90 -4.66
N TYR A 198 -16.54 11.47 -5.88
CA TYR A 198 -17.09 12.07 -7.11
C TYR A 198 -16.76 11.20 -8.32
N GLY A 199 -17.25 11.57 -9.50
CA GLY A 199 -17.12 10.69 -10.65
C GLY A 199 -17.53 11.31 -11.98
N MET A 200 -17.82 10.45 -12.94
CA MET A 200 -18.22 10.85 -14.27
C MET A 200 -19.31 9.92 -14.79
N THR A 201 -20.39 10.51 -15.31
CA THR A 201 -21.38 9.80 -16.12
C THR A 201 -20.93 9.76 -17.57
N ALA A 202 -20.73 8.56 -18.10
CA ALA A 202 -20.52 8.29 -19.52
C ALA A 202 -21.83 7.79 -20.12
N VAL A 203 -22.51 8.64 -20.90
CA VAL A 203 -23.79 8.31 -21.53
C VAL A 203 -23.52 7.63 -22.87
N VAL A 204 -23.80 6.33 -22.94
CA VAL A 204 -23.74 5.53 -24.16
C VAL A 204 -25.12 5.54 -24.81
N THR A 205 -25.22 6.18 -25.98
CA THR A 205 -26.51 6.50 -26.63
C THR A 205 -26.55 6.16 -28.11
N ASP A 206 -27.75 5.85 -28.60
CA ASP A 206 -28.03 5.70 -30.04
C ASP A 206 -28.34 7.03 -30.75
N THR A 207 -28.43 8.13 -30.00
CA THR A 207 -28.76 9.45 -30.56
C THR A 207 -27.61 9.97 -31.41
N THR A 208 -27.90 10.29 -32.68
CA THR A 208 -26.92 10.79 -33.66
C THR A 208 -27.38 12.08 -34.36
N ASP A 209 -28.58 12.58 -34.04
CA ASP A 209 -29.24 13.67 -34.76
C ASP A 209 -29.44 14.94 -33.93
N VAL A 210 -28.66 15.10 -32.85
CA VAL A 210 -28.57 16.32 -32.03
C VAL A 210 -27.24 17.04 -32.27
N ALA A 211 -27.16 18.34 -31.97
CA ALA A 211 -25.98 19.15 -32.26
C ALA A 211 -24.67 18.61 -31.63
N PRO A 212 -24.63 18.14 -30.36
CA PRO A 212 -23.47 17.45 -29.82
C PRO A 212 -23.04 16.19 -30.60
N ALA A 213 -23.97 15.49 -31.25
CA ALA A 213 -23.71 14.23 -31.94
C ALA A 213 -23.31 14.38 -33.41
N ASP A 214 -23.43 15.58 -33.99
CA ASP A 214 -23.17 15.79 -35.42
C ASP A 214 -21.71 15.50 -35.75
N GLN A 215 -21.49 14.40 -36.49
CA GLN A 215 -20.18 13.91 -36.95
C GLN A 215 -19.21 13.56 -35.82
N ALA A 216 -19.69 13.14 -34.64
CA ALA A 216 -18.83 12.75 -33.53
C ALA A 216 -19.09 11.28 -33.11
N SER A 217 -18.04 10.54 -32.72
CA SER A 217 -18.14 9.24 -32.04
C SER A 217 -18.30 9.41 -30.53
N GLY A 218 -17.72 10.46 -29.97
CA GLY A 218 -17.90 10.86 -28.58
C GLY A 218 -17.60 12.35 -28.40
N ARG A 219 -17.91 12.86 -27.20
CA ARG A 219 -17.50 14.19 -26.75
C ARG A 219 -17.44 14.28 -25.23
N ALA A 220 -16.42 14.95 -24.72
CA ALA A 220 -16.32 15.39 -23.35
C ALA A 220 -15.72 16.81 -23.24
N TRP A 221 -16.04 17.50 -22.14
CA TRP A 221 -15.38 18.74 -21.76
C TRP A 221 -14.12 18.44 -20.95
N LEU A 222 -13.02 19.12 -21.28
CA LEU A 222 -11.76 18.94 -20.56
C LEU A 222 -11.91 19.27 -19.07
N GLY A 223 -11.34 18.39 -18.24
CA GLY A 223 -11.41 18.52 -16.78
C GLY A 223 -12.78 18.22 -16.18
N GLY A 224 -13.73 17.65 -16.92
CA GLY A 224 -15.09 17.40 -16.46
C GLY A 224 -15.27 16.45 -15.27
N PHE A 225 -14.24 15.71 -14.85
CA PHE A 225 -14.37 14.65 -13.85
C PHE A 225 -14.80 15.22 -12.48
N GLY A 226 -15.95 14.79 -11.97
CA GLY A 226 -16.62 15.32 -10.79
C GLY A 226 -17.42 16.61 -11.01
N ASN A 227 -17.24 17.28 -12.15
CA ASN A 227 -17.86 18.57 -12.42
C ASN A 227 -19.24 18.41 -13.06
N GLN A 228 -20.27 18.63 -12.25
CA GLN A 228 -21.67 18.54 -12.70
C GLN A 228 -21.98 19.42 -13.93
N PHE A 229 -21.38 20.59 -14.03
CA PHE A 229 -21.68 21.53 -15.10
C PHE A 229 -21.07 21.14 -16.45
N TYR A 230 -19.96 20.41 -16.40
CA TYR A 230 -19.27 19.85 -17.57
C TYR A 230 -19.67 18.40 -17.86
N SER A 231 -20.59 17.84 -17.09
CA SER A 231 -21.16 16.52 -17.32
C SER A 231 -22.30 16.54 -18.35
N PRO A 232 -22.64 15.41 -18.99
CA PRO A 232 -21.90 14.14 -18.99
C PRO A 232 -20.84 14.08 -20.11
N ALA A 233 -20.01 13.02 -20.10
CA ALA A 233 -19.29 12.56 -21.29
C ALA A 233 -20.28 11.79 -22.20
N LEU A 234 -20.26 12.05 -23.49
CA LEU A 234 -21.23 11.55 -24.47
C LEU A 234 -20.57 10.56 -25.42
N ILE A 235 -21.17 9.38 -25.60
CA ILE A 235 -20.68 8.31 -26.48
C ILE A 235 -21.78 7.93 -27.47
N PHE A 236 -21.53 8.15 -28.76
CA PHE A 236 -22.47 7.94 -29.85
C PHE A 236 -22.25 6.57 -30.49
N ALA A 237 -22.73 5.53 -29.81
CA ALA A 237 -22.44 4.12 -30.13
C ALA A 237 -22.67 3.69 -31.59
N PRO A 238 -23.69 4.17 -32.33
CA PRO A 238 -23.87 3.78 -33.74
C PRO A 238 -22.71 4.18 -34.66
N VAL A 239 -21.93 5.20 -34.29
CA VAL A 239 -20.74 5.66 -35.05
C VAL A 239 -19.55 4.71 -34.80
N ALA A 240 -19.54 4.00 -33.68
CA ALA A 240 -18.57 2.97 -33.31
C ALA A 240 -18.82 1.64 -34.06
N ARG A 241 -18.83 1.69 -35.40
CA ARG A 241 -19.02 0.52 -36.29
C ARG A 241 -20.27 -0.30 -35.96
N ASP A 242 -21.41 0.40 -35.89
CA ASP A 242 -22.72 -0.19 -35.56
C ASP A 242 -22.78 -0.75 -34.13
N SER A 243 -22.27 0.01 -33.15
CA SER A 243 -22.21 -0.36 -31.73
C SER A 243 -21.36 -1.61 -31.46
N ASN A 244 -20.14 -1.69 -31.97
CA ASN A 244 -19.21 -2.73 -31.55
C ASN A 244 -18.78 -2.50 -30.08
N PRO A 245 -18.84 -3.52 -29.19
CA PRO A 245 -18.53 -3.33 -27.77
C PRO A 245 -17.07 -2.95 -27.48
N SER A 246 -16.11 -3.44 -28.25
CA SER A 246 -14.69 -3.08 -28.08
C SER A 246 -14.45 -1.61 -28.44
N ASP A 247 -15.01 -1.18 -29.55
CA ASP A 247 -14.93 0.19 -30.07
C ASP A 247 -15.67 1.17 -29.14
N VAL A 248 -16.86 0.81 -28.65
CA VAL A 248 -17.61 1.59 -27.65
C VAL A 248 -16.83 1.68 -26.34
N GLY A 249 -16.22 0.60 -25.85
CA GLY A 249 -15.37 0.62 -24.66
C GLY A 249 -14.17 1.55 -24.81
N ASN A 250 -13.47 1.50 -25.95
CA ASN A 250 -12.36 2.40 -26.25
C ASN A 250 -12.80 3.87 -26.28
N ILE A 251 -13.95 4.18 -26.90
CA ILE A 251 -14.50 5.55 -26.89
C ILE A 251 -14.82 5.99 -25.47
N VAL A 252 -15.46 5.15 -24.66
CA VAL A 252 -15.77 5.50 -23.26
C VAL A 252 -14.49 5.87 -22.51
N SER A 253 -13.44 5.06 -22.59
CA SER A 253 -12.17 5.34 -21.92
C SER A 253 -11.53 6.63 -22.45
N HIS A 254 -11.58 6.87 -23.76
CA HIS A 254 -11.10 8.10 -24.41
C HIS A 254 -11.83 9.35 -23.91
N GLU A 255 -13.17 9.34 -23.95
CA GLU A 255 -13.98 10.48 -23.53
C GLU A 255 -13.86 10.75 -22.03
N VAL A 256 -13.77 9.70 -21.21
CA VAL A 256 -13.48 9.86 -19.78
C VAL A 256 -12.05 10.39 -19.57
N GLY A 257 -11.09 10.00 -20.40
CA GLY A 257 -9.73 10.56 -20.41
C GLY A 257 -9.71 12.08 -20.57
N HIS A 258 -10.49 12.64 -21.50
CA HIS A 258 -10.67 14.09 -21.61
C HIS A 258 -11.18 14.74 -20.33
N THR A 259 -12.04 14.06 -19.56
CA THR A 259 -12.51 14.60 -18.28
C THR A 259 -11.41 14.69 -17.22
N PHE A 260 -10.30 13.98 -17.41
CA PHE A 260 -9.05 14.12 -16.66
C PHE A 260 -8.06 15.13 -17.27
N ASN A 261 -8.45 15.87 -18.31
CA ASN A 261 -7.65 16.86 -19.02
C ASN A 261 -6.61 16.28 -20.01
N LEU A 262 -6.82 15.03 -20.46
CA LEU A 262 -5.99 14.44 -21.51
C LEU A 262 -6.32 15.03 -22.88
N ASN A 263 -5.29 15.24 -23.70
CA ASN A 263 -5.37 15.69 -25.08
C ASN A 263 -5.25 14.48 -26.04
N HIS A 264 -5.49 14.69 -27.33
CA HIS A 264 -5.34 13.61 -28.32
C HIS A 264 -3.88 13.19 -28.51
N ASP A 265 -3.69 11.89 -28.65
CA ASP A 265 -2.43 11.28 -29.07
C ASP A 265 -2.44 11.05 -30.58
N GLY A 266 -1.88 12.01 -31.31
CA GLY A 266 -1.76 12.02 -32.76
C GLY A 266 -0.37 11.65 -33.28
N ILE A 267 -0.25 11.50 -34.60
CA ILE A 267 1.03 11.18 -35.25
C ILE A 267 1.28 12.06 -36.48
N GLY A 268 2.44 12.70 -36.51
CA GLY A 268 2.85 13.58 -37.60
C GLY A 268 1.94 14.80 -37.76
N ASP A 269 1.11 14.81 -38.81
CA ASP A 269 0.11 15.85 -39.07
C ASP A 269 -1.33 15.34 -38.80
N ASP A 270 -1.48 14.06 -38.42
CA ASP A 270 -2.77 13.44 -38.13
C ASP A 270 -3.16 13.69 -36.66
N GLU A 271 -4.46 13.90 -36.43
CA GLU A 271 -5.00 14.21 -35.10
C GLU A 271 -4.90 13.02 -34.15
N TYR A 272 -5.10 11.82 -34.69
CA TYR A 272 -5.05 10.59 -33.90
C TYR A 272 -4.05 9.60 -34.48
N TYR A 273 -3.42 8.84 -33.60
CA TYR A 273 -2.57 7.72 -33.97
C TYR A 273 -3.31 6.73 -34.89
N GLY A 274 -4.59 6.47 -34.62
CA GLY A 274 -5.45 5.58 -35.40
C GLY A 274 -5.86 6.07 -36.79
N ASP A 275 -5.65 7.34 -37.14
CA ASP A 275 -5.98 7.88 -38.47
C ASP A 275 -5.06 7.30 -39.57
N THR A 276 -3.81 7.03 -39.21
CA THR A 276 -2.90 6.29 -40.08
C THR A 276 -3.25 4.81 -40.00
N LEU A 277 -3.58 4.22 -41.15
CA LEU A 277 -3.92 2.80 -41.26
C LEU A 277 -2.83 1.91 -40.66
N ALA A 278 -3.19 1.14 -39.63
CA ALA A 278 -2.27 0.23 -38.99
C ALA A 278 -1.88 -0.94 -39.90
N GLU A 279 -0.59 -1.29 -39.94
CA GLU A 279 -0.16 -2.54 -40.57
C GLU A 279 -0.77 -3.75 -39.86
N PRO A 280 -0.97 -4.88 -40.56
CA PRO A 280 -1.59 -6.05 -39.96
C PRO A 280 -0.91 -6.59 -38.70
N THR A 281 0.39 -6.34 -38.56
CA THR A 281 1.22 -6.80 -37.45
C THR A 281 1.33 -5.79 -36.31
N SER A 282 0.68 -4.62 -36.41
CA SER A 282 0.72 -3.62 -35.35
C SER A 282 -0.01 -4.15 -34.11
N LEU A 283 0.62 -3.92 -32.96
CA LEU A 283 0.20 -4.47 -31.65
C LEU A 283 -0.47 -3.42 -30.78
N TRP A 284 0.02 -2.19 -30.82
CA TRP A 284 -0.25 -1.19 -29.79
C TRP A 284 -0.71 0.14 -30.40
N ALA A 285 -1.61 0.81 -29.70
CA ALA A 285 -2.00 2.20 -29.92
C ALA A 285 -2.42 2.85 -28.59
N PRO A 286 -2.25 4.18 -28.45
CA PRO A 286 -2.66 4.88 -27.24
C PRO A 286 -4.18 5.03 -27.15
N ILE A 287 -4.74 5.00 -25.93
CA ILE A 287 -6.18 5.20 -25.67
C ILE A 287 -6.65 6.56 -26.22
N MET A 288 -5.87 7.62 -25.97
CA MET A 288 -6.16 8.97 -26.48
C MET A 288 -5.86 9.14 -27.97
N GLY A 289 -5.43 8.09 -28.68
CA GLY A 289 -5.16 8.10 -30.12
C GLY A 289 -6.08 7.21 -30.95
N ALA A 290 -7.25 6.85 -30.41
CA ALA A 290 -8.30 6.09 -31.10
C ALA A 290 -7.82 4.70 -31.62
N PRO A 291 -7.64 3.70 -30.73
CA PRO A 291 -6.90 2.46 -31.00
C PRO A 291 -7.68 1.36 -31.76
N TRP A 292 -8.43 1.70 -32.82
CA TRP A 292 -9.44 0.82 -33.46
C TRP A 292 -8.97 -0.55 -33.98
N SER A 293 -7.70 -0.67 -34.35
CA SER A 293 -7.15 -1.89 -34.98
C SER A 293 -5.93 -2.44 -34.25
N ALA A 294 -5.59 -1.82 -33.12
CA ALA A 294 -4.56 -2.30 -32.24
C ALA A 294 -5.19 -3.28 -31.24
N PRO A 295 -4.66 -4.50 -31.09
CA PRO A 295 -5.15 -5.42 -30.08
C PRO A 295 -4.86 -4.96 -28.64
N LEU A 296 -3.86 -4.10 -28.45
CA LEU A 296 -3.45 -3.53 -27.17
C LEU A 296 -3.67 -2.01 -27.19
N SER A 297 -4.47 -1.52 -26.25
CA SER A 297 -4.80 -0.10 -26.07
C SER A 297 -4.37 0.33 -24.68
N GLN A 298 -3.46 1.28 -24.55
CA GLN A 298 -2.92 1.66 -23.24
C GLN A 298 -2.84 3.17 -23.08
N TRP A 299 -2.77 3.64 -21.83
CA TRP A 299 -2.32 5.01 -21.52
C TRP A 299 -0.88 5.21 -22.00
N ASP A 300 -0.54 6.42 -22.44
CA ASP A 300 0.75 6.76 -23.03
C ASP A 300 1.40 8.00 -22.39
N ASN A 301 2.68 8.20 -22.69
CA ASN A 301 3.44 9.37 -22.28
C ASN A 301 4.22 10.02 -23.43
N GLY A 302 3.71 9.88 -24.66
CA GLY A 302 4.26 10.48 -25.86
C GLY A 302 5.59 9.86 -26.31
N GLN A 303 5.86 8.60 -26.00
CA GLN A 303 7.16 7.97 -26.32
C GLN A 303 7.25 7.34 -27.71
N TYR A 304 6.14 7.29 -28.46
CA TYR A 304 6.14 6.75 -29.82
C TYR A 304 6.66 7.73 -30.87
N ALA A 305 6.98 7.21 -32.06
CA ALA A 305 7.61 8.00 -33.10
C ALA A 305 6.66 9.06 -33.67
N ASP A 306 7.17 10.28 -33.88
CA ASP A 306 6.45 11.41 -34.48
C ASP A 306 5.13 11.76 -33.76
N THR A 307 5.02 11.51 -32.44
CA THR A 307 3.86 11.93 -31.64
C THR A 307 3.60 13.44 -31.73
N THR A 308 2.33 13.83 -31.75
CA THR A 308 1.88 15.23 -31.67
C THR A 308 1.76 15.74 -30.24
N ASN A 309 1.79 14.85 -29.24
CA ASN A 309 1.62 15.15 -27.82
C ASN A 309 2.79 14.64 -26.95
N PRO A 310 4.07 14.98 -27.24
CA PRO A 310 5.24 14.40 -26.57
C PRO A 310 5.44 14.86 -25.11
N GLU A 311 4.66 15.82 -24.62
CA GLU A 311 4.88 16.45 -23.31
C GLU A 311 3.86 16.02 -22.25
N GLN A 312 2.73 15.42 -22.64
CA GLN A 312 1.71 14.95 -21.70
C GLN A 312 1.98 13.50 -21.29
N ASP A 313 1.96 13.26 -19.98
CA ASP A 313 2.04 11.93 -19.36
C ASP A 313 0.64 11.60 -18.79
N ASP A 314 -0.05 10.66 -19.43
CA ASP A 314 -1.45 10.36 -19.12
C ASP A 314 -1.66 9.96 -17.67
N LEU A 315 -0.84 9.02 -17.18
CA LEU A 315 -0.93 8.52 -15.82
C LEU A 315 -0.66 9.63 -14.80
N ALA A 316 0.32 10.50 -15.06
CA ALA A 316 0.63 11.65 -14.20
C ALA A 316 -0.50 12.69 -14.19
N GLU A 317 -1.15 12.93 -15.33
CA GLU A 317 -2.26 13.88 -15.44
C GLU A 317 -3.53 13.35 -14.76
N ILE A 318 -3.88 12.07 -14.96
CA ILE A 318 -5.01 11.40 -14.27
C ILE A 318 -4.81 11.41 -12.76
N THR A 319 -3.56 11.30 -12.28
CA THR A 319 -3.21 11.17 -10.86
C THR A 319 -2.71 12.44 -10.18
N LEU A 320 -2.85 13.59 -10.86
CA LEU A 320 -2.35 14.87 -10.36
C LEU A 320 -3.07 15.29 -9.07
N ALA A 321 -2.38 15.14 -7.93
CA ALA A 321 -2.96 15.33 -6.58
C ALA A 321 -3.53 16.74 -6.32
N ASP A 322 -2.95 17.79 -6.91
CA ASP A 322 -3.42 19.18 -6.80
C ASP A 322 -4.36 19.57 -7.98
N GLY A 323 -4.83 18.61 -8.77
CA GLY A 323 -5.68 18.83 -9.95
C GLY A 323 -7.14 19.19 -9.64
N ALA A 324 -7.50 19.34 -8.35
CA ALA A 324 -8.81 19.83 -7.95
C ALA A 324 -8.96 21.32 -8.32
N TYR A 325 -10.11 21.67 -8.90
CA TYR A 325 -10.38 23.04 -9.31
C TYR A 325 -11.82 23.45 -9.06
N GLN A 326 -12.04 24.76 -9.04
CA GLN A 326 -13.34 25.39 -8.85
C GLN A 326 -13.69 26.22 -10.09
N SER A 327 -14.96 26.15 -10.47
CA SER A 327 -15.59 27.00 -11.49
C SER A 327 -16.89 27.58 -10.93
N PHE A 328 -17.38 28.66 -11.53
CA PHE A 328 -18.63 29.28 -11.11
C PHE A 328 -19.50 29.64 -12.30
N MET A 329 -20.81 29.53 -12.13
CA MET A 329 -21.80 29.99 -13.10
C MET A 329 -22.81 30.91 -12.42
N VAL A 330 -23.36 31.84 -13.19
CA VAL A 330 -24.32 32.83 -12.72
C VAL A 330 -25.70 32.51 -13.29
N PHE A 331 -26.75 32.62 -12.48
CA PHE A 331 -28.13 32.31 -12.86
C PHE A 331 -29.11 33.43 -12.47
N ASP A 332 -30.15 33.60 -13.27
CA ASP A 332 -31.34 34.40 -12.98
C ASP A 332 -32.53 33.44 -12.74
N GLY A 333 -32.78 33.11 -11.47
CA GLY A 333 -33.66 32.00 -11.12
C GLY A 333 -33.06 30.66 -11.54
N ASP A 334 -33.80 29.90 -12.34
CA ASP A 334 -33.35 28.60 -12.89
C ASP A 334 -32.69 28.72 -14.27
N GLN A 335 -32.63 29.94 -14.84
CA GLN A 335 -32.03 30.18 -16.15
C GLN A 335 -30.63 30.73 -16.00
N MET A 336 -29.70 30.25 -16.82
CA MET A 336 -28.32 30.73 -16.78
C MET A 336 -28.21 32.18 -17.28
N TRP A 337 -27.43 32.99 -16.56
CA TRP A 337 -27.16 34.38 -16.90
C TRP A 337 -25.88 34.49 -17.73
N LEU A 338 -26.03 34.88 -19.00
CA LEU A 338 -24.95 34.94 -19.98
C LEU A 338 -24.41 36.36 -20.25
N GLU A 339 -25.00 37.38 -19.63
CA GLU A 339 -24.55 38.76 -19.80
C GLU A 339 -23.51 39.14 -18.74
N GLY A 340 -22.83 40.28 -18.94
CA GLY A 340 -21.94 40.83 -17.91
C GLY A 340 -22.68 41.03 -16.59
N PHE A 341 -22.01 40.76 -15.48
CA PHE A 341 -22.55 40.92 -14.14
C PHE A 341 -21.69 41.88 -13.31
N CYS A 342 -22.28 42.36 -12.22
CA CYS A 342 -21.62 43.15 -11.20
C CYS A 342 -21.41 42.27 -9.97
N THR A 343 -20.30 42.42 -9.28
CA THR A 343 -20.01 41.63 -8.08
C THR A 343 -19.37 42.49 -7.00
N ASP A 344 -19.56 42.07 -5.75
CA ASP A 344 -18.85 42.60 -4.58
C ASP A 344 -17.59 41.80 -4.24
N ALA A 345 -17.26 40.77 -5.02
CA ALA A 345 -16.04 39.98 -4.91
C ALA A 345 -14.79 40.86 -4.91
N GLU A 346 -13.78 40.45 -4.13
CA GLU A 346 -12.46 41.10 -4.13
C GLU A 346 -11.77 40.99 -5.50
N ASP A 347 -11.91 39.84 -6.15
CA ASP A 347 -11.53 39.60 -7.54
C ASP A 347 -12.78 39.32 -8.40
N PRO A 348 -13.22 40.30 -9.22
CA PRO A 348 -14.37 40.12 -10.08
C PRO A 348 -14.25 39.00 -11.13
N ASN A 349 -13.04 38.56 -11.46
CA ASN A 349 -12.81 37.46 -12.40
C ASN A 349 -12.77 36.08 -11.71
N ASN A 350 -12.69 36.06 -10.37
CA ASN A 350 -12.69 34.84 -9.58
C ASN A 350 -13.52 34.97 -8.30
N PRO A 351 -14.85 35.16 -8.41
CA PRO A 351 -15.76 35.13 -7.26
C PRO A 351 -15.57 33.88 -6.41
N GLN A 352 -15.68 34.04 -5.10
CA GLN A 352 -15.53 32.99 -4.09
C GLN A 352 -16.88 32.65 -3.44
N PRO A 353 -17.02 31.44 -2.85
CA PRO A 353 -18.23 31.09 -2.10
C PRO A 353 -18.55 32.13 -1.01
N GLY A 354 -19.73 32.76 -1.14
CA GLY A 354 -20.19 33.83 -0.27
C GLY A 354 -20.20 35.23 -0.92
N ASP A 355 -19.55 35.40 -2.07
CA ASP A 355 -19.67 36.61 -2.87
C ASP A 355 -21.05 36.71 -3.52
N THR A 356 -21.49 37.94 -3.78
CA THR A 356 -22.78 38.22 -4.40
C THR A 356 -22.59 38.80 -5.80
N VAL A 357 -23.49 38.42 -6.69
CA VAL A 357 -23.51 38.88 -8.08
C VAL A 357 -24.86 39.52 -8.39
N TYR A 358 -24.84 40.53 -9.24
CA TYR A 358 -25.99 41.35 -9.59
C TYR A 358 -26.01 41.61 -11.09
N LYS A 359 -27.22 41.81 -11.64
CA LYS A 359 -27.37 42.40 -12.97
C LYS A 359 -26.75 43.81 -12.99
N PRO A 360 -26.22 44.29 -14.12
CA PRO A 360 -25.89 45.69 -14.28
C PRO A 360 -27.09 46.59 -13.97
N GLY A 361 -26.82 47.77 -13.42
CA GLY A 361 -27.84 48.77 -13.15
C GLY A 361 -28.51 49.28 -14.42
N PRO A 362 -29.59 50.09 -14.30
CA PRO A 362 -30.36 50.58 -15.46
C PRO A 362 -29.55 51.42 -16.47
N ASP A 363 -28.37 51.91 -16.08
CA ASP A 363 -27.44 52.66 -16.92
C ASP A 363 -26.27 51.82 -17.45
N GLY A 364 -26.31 50.50 -17.23
CA GLY A 364 -25.25 49.55 -17.60
C GLY A 364 -24.05 49.56 -16.66
N THR A 365 -24.11 50.27 -15.54
CA THR A 365 -23.01 50.33 -14.56
C THR A 365 -23.33 49.51 -13.31
N CYS A 366 -22.30 49.18 -12.53
CA CYS A 366 -22.47 48.47 -11.26
C CYS A 366 -22.89 49.37 -10.09
N ASN A 367 -23.26 50.62 -10.34
CA ASN A 367 -23.65 51.54 -9.27
C ASN A 367 -24.78 52.50 -9.69
N PRO A 368 -26.03 52.25 -9.24
CA PRO A 368 -26.44 51.16 -8.35
C PRO A 368 -26.52 49.81 -9.08
N PRO A 369 -26.23 48.68 -8.42
CA PRO A 369 -26.43 47.37 -9.00
C PRO A 369 -27.92 47.11 -9.28
N GLY A 370 -28.18 46.23 -10.25
CA GLY A 370 -29.50 45.73 -10.60
C GLY A 370 -30.01 44.66 -9.62
N GLU A 371 -30.85 43.76 -10.12
CA GLU A 371 -31.36 42.62 -9.34
C GLU A 371 -30.23 41.63 -9.01
N GLU A 372 -30.31 40.99 -7.85
CA GLU A 372 -29.38 39.94 -7.43
C GLU A 372 -29.54 38.71 -8.32
N LEU A 373 -28.40 38.12 -8.67
CA LEU A 373 -28.26 36.88 -9.43
C LEU A 373 -27.76 35.78 -8.50
N THR A 374 -28.00 34.53 -8.86
CA THR A 374 -27.51 33.36 -8.11
C THR A 374 -26.11 33.00 -8.61
N LEU A 375 -25.13 32.96 -7.71
CA LEU A 375 -23.81 32.41 -7.96
C LEU A 375 -23.78 30.93 -7.54
N GLN A 376 -23.49 30.04 -8.48
CA GLN A 376 -23.32 28.61 -8.21
C GLN A 376 -21.87 28.20 -8.49
N PHE A 377 -21.36 27.27 -7.70
CA PHE A 377 -20.00 26.76 -7.80
C PHE A 377 -20.03 25.30 -8.19
N TYR A 378 -19.11 24.92 -9.07
CA TYR A 378 -18.89 23.55 -9.52
C TYR A 378 -17.43 23.20 -9.35
N TYR A 379 -17.17 21.96 -8.98
CA TYR A 379 -15.84 21.49 -8.64
C TYR A 379 -15.50 20.31 -9.53
N GLY A 380 -14.26 20.23 -9.98
CA GLY A 380 -13.73 19.06 -10.67
C GLY A 380 -12.44 18.60 -10.01
N GLY A 381 -11.95 17.44 -10.43
CA GLY A 381 -10.74 16.88 -9.88
C GLY A 381 -10.06 15.86 -10.77
N ARG A 382 -9.26 15.03 -10.11
CA ARG A 382 -8.47 13.93 -10.67
C ARG A 382 -8.75 12.67 -9.86
N ALA A 383 -8.14 11.54 -10.23
CA ALA A 383 -8.22 10.30 -9.48
C ALA A 383 -6.89 10.04 -8.74
N ALA A 384 -6.88 9.05 -7.86
CA ALA A 384 -5.66 8.52 -7.27
C ALA A 384 -5.35 7.16 -7.89
N TYR A 385 -4.08 6.74 -7.83
CA TYR A 385 -3.74 5.34 -8.06
C TYR A 385 -4.50 4.44 -7.08
N ALA A 386 -4.76 3.21 -7.52
CA ALA A 386 -5.15 2.13 -6.65
C ALA A 386 -4.09 1.94 -5.54
N ALA A 387 -4.53 1.44 -4.38
CA ALA A 387 -3.56 0.92 -3.42
C ALA A 387 -2.91 -0.35 -3.99
N ASP A 388 -1.60 -0.45 -3.85
CA ASP A 388 -0.81 -1.65 -4.11
C ASP A 388 -1.42 -2.85 -3.36
N ASP A 389 -1.73 -3.93 -4.08
CA ASP A 389 -2.39 -5.12 -3.55
C ASP A 389 -1.39 -6.20 -3.11
N HIS A 390 -0.14 -6.14 -3.59
CA HIS A 390 0.92 -7.09 -3.30
C HIS A 390 2.28 -6.42 -3.19
N SER A 391 2.97 -6.64 -2.06
CA SER A 391 4.30 -6.05 -1.82
C SER A 391 5.29 -6.23 -2.97
N ASP A 392 5.98 -5.15 -3.32
CA ASP A 392 7.12 -5.13 -4.24
C ASP A 392 8.38 -5.87 -3.75
N SER A 393 8.42 -6.20 -2.45
CA SER A 393 9.64 -6.62 -1.77
C SER A 393 9.75 -8.13 -1.61
N VAL A 394 10.86 -8.69 -2.09
CA VAL A 394 11.27 -10.07 -1.82
C VAL A 394 11.38 -10.29 -0.30
N GLY A 395 10.68 -11.31 0.20
CA GLY A 395 10.58 -11.63 1.64
C GLY A 395 9.39 -11.00 2.36
N GLU A 396 8.61 -10.13 1.69
CA GLU A 396 7.33 -9.61 2.18
C GLU A 396 6.16 -10.00 1.25
N GLY A 397 6.40 -10.99 0.38
CA GLY A 397 5.44 -11.41 -0.63
C GLY A 397 4.20 -12.10 -0.07
N THR A 398 3.12 -12.07 -0.83
CA THR A 398 1.87 -12.74 -0.48
C THR A 398 2.02 -14.26 -0.56
N ALA A 399 1.75 -14.97 0.52
CA ALA A 399 1.92 -16.42 0.55
C ALA A 399 0.96 -17.16 -0.40
N LEU A 400 1.52 -18.07 -1.22
CA LEU A 400 0.76 -18.99 -2.07
C LEU A 400 0.43 -20.27 -1.31
N ASP A 401 -0.85 -20.59 -1.20
CA ASP A 401 -1.31 -21.85 -0.60
C ASP A 401 -1.23 -22.99 -1.64
N ASN A 402 -0.14 -23.74 -1.60
CA ASN A 402 0.08 -24.95 -2.39
C ASN A 402 -0.16 -26.25 -1.60
N SER A 403 -0.92 -26.20 -0.49
CA SER A 403 -1.16 -27.38 0.36
C SER A 403 -1.84 -28.55 -0.36
N SER A 404 -2.54 -28.26 -1.47
CA SER A 404 -3.17 -29.26 -2.34
C SER A 404 -2.27 -29.78 -3.47
N GLY A 405 -1.09 -29.16 -3.66
CA GLY A 405 -0.21 -29.32 -4.81
C GLY A 405 -0.41 -28.24 -5.89
N ASP A 406 -1.58 -27.61 -5.93
CA ASP A 406 -1.90 -26.48 -6.80
C ASP A 406 -2.11 -25.21 -5.98
N PHE A 407 -1.86 -24.04 -6.57
CA PHE A 407 -2.11 -22.72 -5.98
C PHE A 407 -2.72 -21.76 -7.01
N GLN A 408 -3.36 -20.71 -6.49
CA GLN A 408 -3.93 -19.62 -7.28
C GLN A 408 -3.88 -18.30 -6.51
N ALA A 409 -3.69 -17.20 -7.23
CA ALA A 409 -3.80 -15.83 -6.75
C ALA A 409 -4.29 -14.92 -7.90
N THR A 410 -4.60 -13.68 -7.59
CA THR A 410 -4.98 -12.62 -8.54
C THR A 410 -4.30 -11.35 -8.08
N GLY A 411 -3.86 -10.50 -9.00
CA GLY A 411 -3.28 -9.20 -8.69
C GLY A 411 -3.59 -8.16 -9.76
N VAL A 412 -3.21 -6.91 -9.51
CA VAL A 412 -3.26 -5.81 -10.48
C VAL A 412 -1.89 -5.15 -10.52
N ILE A 413 -1.30 -5.00 -11.70
CA ILE A 413 -0.14 -4.12 -11.85
C ILE A 413 -0.67 -2.70 -12.03
N GLY A 414 -0.67 -1.92 -10.95
CA GLY A 414 -1.26 -0.57 -10.90
C GLY A 414 -0.36 0.58 -11.34
N ALA A 415 0.96 0.39 -11.33
CA ALA A 415 1.94 1.40 -11.75
C ALA A 415 3.13 0.80 -12.53
N THR A 416 3.80 1.62 -13.34
CA THR A 416 4.86 1.19 -14.27
C THR A 416 6.01 0.41 -13.60
N ASP A 417 6.40 0.83 -12.41
CA ASP A 417 7.50 0.23 -11.64
C ASP A 417 7.04 -0.80 -10.60
N GLU A 418 5.73 -1.06 -10.50
CA GLU A 418 5.11 -1.98 -9.53
C GLU A 418 5.39 -3.44 -9.87
N ARG A 419 5.59 -4.26 -8.84
CA ARG A 419 6.08 -5.63 -8.94
C ARG A 419 5.44 -6.52 -7.89
N ASP A 420 4.35 -7.20 -8.20
CA ASP A 420 3.74 -8.08 -7.21
C ASP A 420 4.64 -9.27 -6.85
N VAL A 421 4.98 -9.39 -5.58
CA VAL A 421 5.75 -10.53 -5.06
C VAL A 421 4.86 -11.49 -4.29
N PHE A 422 4.97 -12.76 -4.62
CA PHE A 422 4.37 -13.89 -3.91
C PHE A 422 5.43 -14.79 -3.31
N GLU A 423 5.10 -15.43 -2.19
CA GLU A 423 5.98 -16.39 -1.52
C GLU A 423 5.48 -17.82 -1.73
N LEU A 424 6.35 -18.68 -2.27
CA LEU A 424 6.10 -20.09 -2.50
C LEU A 424 7.02 -20.94 -1.62
N VAL A 425 6.43 -21.76 -0.76
CA VAL A 425 7.14 -22.72 0.09
C VAL A 425 6.93 -24.12 -0.47
N THR A 426 8.02 -24.85 -0.76
CA THR A 426 7.91 -26.17 -1.39
C THR A 426 8.93 -27.16 -0.84
N ASN A 427 8.54 -28.45 -0.83
CA ASN A 427 9.43 -29.58 -0.57
C ASN A 427 10.44 -29.85 -1.70
N GLY A 428 10.42 -29.06 -2.79
CA GLY A 428 11.27 -29.24 -3.95
C GLY A 428 10.69 -30.24 -4.96
N GLY A 429 11.15 -30.15 -6.20
CA GLY A 429 10.63 -30.87 -7.37
C GLY A 429 10.09 -29.92 -8.44
N PRO A 430 9.18 -30.40 -9.31
CA PRO A 430 8.67 -29.62 -10.43
C PRO A 430 7.74 -28.51 -9.92
N VAL A 431 8.02 -27.28 -10.32
CA VAL A 431 7.19 -26.10 -10.12
C VAL A 431 6.74 -25.58 -11.49
N SER A 432 5.45 -25.31 -11.62
CA SER A 432 4.88 -24.57 -12.75
C SER A 432 4.15 -23.34 -12.24
N ILE A 433 4.38 -22.20 -12.88
CA ILE A 433 3.71 -20.93 -12.56
C ILE A 433 3.25 -20.32 -13.88
N THR A 434 2.05 -19.78 -13.92
CA THR A 434 1.46 -19.11 -15.07
C THR A 434 0.69 -17.89 -14.61
N ALA A 435 0.98 -16.73 -15.19
CA ALA A 435 0.20 -15.51 -15.04
C ALA A 435 -0.50 -15.20 -16.36
N GLU A 436 -1.81 -14.99 -16.31
CA GLU A 436 -2.64 -14.66 -17.47
C GLU A 436 -3.30 -13.30 -17.24
N PRO A 437 -3.33 -12.42 -18.25
CA PRO A 437 -4.01 -11.12 -18.13
C PRO A 437 -5.53 -11.29 -18.20
N ALA A 438 -6.26 -10.19 -18.03
CA ALA A 438 -7.70 -10.15 -18.24
C ALA A 438 -8.12 -10.64 -19.63
N THR A 439 -9.28 -11.30 -19.70
CA THR A 439 -9.78 -11.91 -20.94
C THR A 439 -10.28 -10.87 -21.95
N VAL A 440 -10.85 -9.77 -21.47
CA VAL A 440 -11.44 -8.70 -22.28
C VAL A 440 -10.66 -7.42 -22.05
N GLY A 441 -10.17 -6.81 -23.13
CA GLY A 441 -9.35 -5.60 -23.07
C GLY A 441 -8.08 -5.75 -22.22
N PRO A 442 -7.30 -6.85 -22.35
CA PRO A 442 -6.05 -6.97 -21.59
C PRO A 442 -5.10 -5.83 -21.93
N ASN A 443 -4.67 -5.11 -20.89
CA ASN A 443 -3.71 -4.03 -21.01
C ASN A 443 -2.32 -4.43 -20.52
N VAL A 444 -2.21 -5.38 -19.59
CA VAL A 444 -0.93 -5.86 -19.07
C VAL A 444 -0.30 -6.91 -19.97
N ASP A 445 0.97 -6.69 -20.31
CA ASP A 445 1.88 -7.70 -20.87
C ASP A 445 2.75 -8.24 -19.74
N LEU A 446 2.64 -9.53 -19.42
CA LEU A 446 3.16 -10.09 -18.18
C LEU A 446 4.58 -10.63 -18.31
N HIS A 447 5.38 -10.33 -17.31
CA HIS A 447 6.69 -10.93 -17.07
C HIS A 447 6.76 -11.56 -15.68
N ILE A 448 7.21 -12.81 -15.62
CA ILE A 448 7.34 -13.58 -14.38
C ILE A 448 8.81 -13.94 -14.13
N GLU A 449 9.23 -13.80 -12.88
CA GLU A 449 10.51 -14.31 -12.38
C GLU A 449 10.26 -15.21 -11.16
N LEU A 450 10.86 -16.40 -11.17
CA LEU A 450 10.98 -17.27 -10.01
C LEU A 450 12.37 -17.07 -9.40
N ILE A 451 12.40 -16.63 -8.15
CA ILE A 451 13.61 -16.16 -7.45
C ILE A 451 13.84 -17.05 -6.23
N ASP A 452 15.08 -17.51 -6.02
CA ASP A 452 15.45 -18.28 -4.83
C ASP A 452 15.67 -17.38 -3.59
N SER A 453 15.84 -18.01 -2.43
CA SER A 453 16.09 -17.30 -1.17
C SER A 453 17.41 -16.49 -1.11
N GLU A 454 18.33 -16.69 -2.06
CA GLU A 454 19.57 -15.91 -2.19
C GLU A 454 19.39 -14.69 -3.12
N GLY A 455 18.22 -14.58 -3.78
CA GLY A 455 17.90 -13.53 -4.74
C GLY A 455 18.32 -13.84 -6.18
N ASN A 456 18.68 -15.08 -6.51
CA ASN A 456 18.99 -15.46 -7.88
C ASN A 456 17.70 -15.84 -8.64
N ILE A 457 17.60 -15.42 -9.90
CA ILE A 457 16.53 -15.85 -10.81
C ILE A 457 16.79 -17.31 -11.22
N VAL A 458 15.87 -18.19 -10.85
CA VAL A 458 15.86 -19.62 -11.16
C VAL A 458 15.23 -19.88 -12.53
N ALA A 459 14.13 -19.17 -12.82
CA ALA A 459 13.44 -19.20 -14.10
C ALA A 459 12.76 -17.84 -14.35
N GLU A 460 12.65 -17.45 -15.62
CA GLU A 460 11.97 -16.23 -16.04
C GLU A 460 11.19 -16.49 -17.33
N ALA A 461 10.11 -15.74 -17.55
CA ALA A 461 9.35 -15.76 -18.78
C ALA A 461 8.83 -14.35 -19.12
N ASN A 462 9.20 -13.88 -20.32
CA ASN A 462 8.65 -12.71 -20.99
C ASN A 462 8.43 -13.11 -22.47
N PRO A 463 7.28 -13.74 -22.80
CA PRO A 463 7.03 -14.21 -24.17
C PRO A 463 6.92 -13.07 -25.17
N GLU A 464 7.33 -13.31 -26.42
CA GLU A 464 7.12 -12.30 -27.48
C GLU A 464 5.62 -12.18 -27.78
N THR A 465 5.10 -10.96 -27.73
CA THR A 465 3.72 -10.64 -28.09
C THR A 465 3.54 -10.54 -29.60
N SER A 466 2.38 -10.98 -30.07
CA SER A 466 2.06 -10.97 -31.51
C SER A 466 0.57 -10.80 -31.78
N THR A 467 0.26 -10.05 -32.84
CA THR A 467 -1.12 -9.84 -33.29
C THR A 467 -1.65 -11.09 -33.99
N ASP A 468 -2.89 -11.49 -33.68
CA ASP A 468 -3.61 -12.48 -34.49
C ASP A 468 -3.99 -11.89 -35.86
N ILE A 469 -3.15 -12.13 -36.86
CA ILE A 469 -3.36 -11.68 -38.23
C ILE A 469 -4.39 -12.51 -39.00
N ALA A 470 -4.88 -13.62 -38.44
CA ALA A 470 -5.89 -14.46 -39.07
C ALA A 470 -7.30 -13.87 -38.87
N SER A 471 -7.51 -13.18 -37.76
CA SER A 471 -8.73 -12.44 -37.46
C SER A 471 -8.89 -11.19 -38.34
N SER A 472 -10.14 -10.71 -38.46
CA SER A 472 -10.44 -9.44 -39.12
C SER A 472 -9.57 -8.32 -38.53
N PRO A 473 -9.14 -7.30 -39.31
CA PRO A 473 -8.39 -6.16 -38.78
C PRO A 473 -8.97 -5.52 -37.53
N THR A 474 -10.26 -5.70 -37.30
CA THR A 474 -11.03 -5.09 -36.22
C THR A 474 -11.36 -6.03 -35.07
N ASP A 475 -10.97 -7.30 -35.17
CA ASP A 475 -11.14 -8.32 -34.14
C ASP A 475 -9.79 -8.93 -33.75
N ARG A 476 -8.70 -8.27 -34.12
CA ARG A 476 -7.37 -8.78 -33.82
C ARG A 476 -7.13 -8.77 -32.33
N GLN A 477 -6.53 -9.85 -31.85
CA GLN A 477 -6.16 -10.02 -30.45
C GLN A 477 -4.64 -10.07 -30.32
N ALA A 478 -4.15 -9.71 -29.14
CA ALA A 478 -2.75 -9.84 -28.78
C ALA A 478 -2.56 -11.22 -28.17
N ASN A 479 -1.62 -11.98 -28.72
CA ASN A 479 -1.18 -13.26 -28.17
C ASN A 479 0.13 -13.05 -27.44
N GLY A 480 0.40 -13.88 -26.43
CA GLY A 480 1.68 -13.87 -25.71
C GLY A 480 1.76 -12.86 -24.56
N LEU A 481 0.64 -12.21 -24.20
CA LEU A 481 0.57 -11.29 -23.05
C LEU A 481 0.66 -12.02 -21.70
N GLY A 482 0.35 -13.32 -21.65
CA GLY A 482 0.56 -14.17 -20.48
C GLY A 482 1.98 -14.73 -20.43
N ALA A 483 2.44 -15.09 -19.24
CA ALA A 483 3.77 -15.66 -19.02
C ALA A 483 3.70 -16.96 -18.21
N SER A 484 4.55 -17.92 -18.54
CA SER A 484 4.63 -19.21 -17.84
C SER A 484 6.07 -19.67 -17.64
N VAL A 485 6.39 -20.12 -16.44
CA VAL A 485 7.69 -20.75 -16.11
C VAL A 485 7.47 -22.18 -15.61
N GLU A 486 8.41 -23.07 -15.97
CA GLU A 486 8.52 -24.41 -15.43
C GLU A 486 9.97 -24.64 -14.97
N ALA A 487 10.16 -25.10 -13.73
CA ALA A 487 11.47 -25.33 -13.15
C ALA A 487 11.48 -26.56 -12.24
N GLU A 488 12.64 -27.20 -12.12
CA GLU A 488 12.91 -28.16 -11.05
C GLU A 488 13.68 -27.43 -9.95
N VAL A 489 13.13 -27.38 -8.74
CA VAL A 489 13.67 -26.58 -7.63
C VAL A 489 14.00 -27.46 -6.42
N GLU A 490 14.92 -27.00 -5.57
CA GLU A 490 15.22 -27.66 -4.29
C GLU A 490 14.20 -27.27 -3.21
N THR A 491 14.16 -28.01 -2.10
CA THR A 491 13.34 -27.65 -0.94
C THR A 491 13.70 -26.25 -0.44
N GLY A 492 12.72 -25.36 -0.33
CA GLY A 492 13.00 -23.99 0.07
C GLY A 492 11.83 -23.04 -0.09
N VAL A 493 12.13 -21.78 0.21
CA VAL A 493 11.28 -20.62 0.00
C VAL A 493 11.72 -19.94 -1.29
N TYR A 494 10.76 -19.65 -2.17
CA TYR A 494 10.96 -18.95 -3.42
C TYR A 494 10.03 -17.74 -3.48
N SER A 495 10.48 -16.70 -4.17
CA SER A 495 9.63 -15.58 -4.52
C SER A 495 9.22 -15.67 -5.98
N VAL A 496 7.93 -15.52 -6.25
CA VAL A 496 7.39 -15.33 -7.60
C VAL A 496 7.15 -13.83 -7.76
N ARG A 497 7.83 -13.18 -8.70
CA ARG A 497 7.63 -11.77 -9.02
C ARG A 497 6.90 -11.65 -10.34
N VAL A 498 5.79 -10.91 -10.34
CA VAL A 498 4.99 -10.59 -11.52
C VAL A 498 5.15 -9.10 -11.84
N SER A 499 5.16 -8.74 -13.12
CA SER A 499 5.40 -7.38 -13.57
C SER A 499 4.86 -7.10 -14.96
N GLY A 500 4.59 -5.83 -15.26
CA GLY A 500 4.33 -5.36 -16.61
C GLY A 500 5.60 -5.28 -17.46
N ALA A 501 5.51 -5.71 -18.72
CA ALA A 501 6.58 -5.76 -19.69
C ALA A 501 6.31 -4.83 -20.89
N GLY A 502 7.36 -4.53 -21.65
CA GLY A 502 7.25 -3.88 -22.95
C GLY A 502 8.00 -4.69 -24.01
N GLN A 503 7.66 -4.47 -25.27
CA GLN A 503 8.29 -5.15 -26.39
C GLN A 503 8.75 -4.17 -27.46
N GLY A 504 9.92 -4.43 -28.06
CA GLY A 504 10.39 -3.68 -29.22
C GLY A 504 11.00 -2.30 -28.90
N ASP A 505 11.05 -1.43 -29.91
CA ASP A 505 11.58 -0.07 -29.77
C ASP A 505 10.43 0.95 -29.92
N PRO A 506 9.85 1.44 -28.81
CA PRO A 506 8.70 2.33 -28.81
C PRO A 506 9.02 3.67 -29.51
N ALA A 507 10.24 4.18 -29.40
CA ALA A 507 10.65 5.42 -30.07
C ALA A 507 10.69 5.31 -31.61
N SER A 508 10.51 4.11 -32.16
CA SER A 508 10.36 3.84 -33.58
C SER A 508 8.95 3.39 -33.97
N ASN A 509 8.05 3.27 -33.01
CA ASN A 509 6.70 2.75 -33.20
C ASN A 509 5.82 3.75 -33.93
N THR A 510 5.14 3.26 -34.98
CA THR A 510 4.13 3.95 -35.77
C THR A 510 3.02 2.96 -36.08
N PRO A 511 1.82 3.41 -36.47
CA PRO A 511 0.77 2.50 -36.91
C PRO A 511 1.23 1.63 -38.10
N SER A 512 2.12 2.17 -38.94
CA SER A 512 2.65 1.52 -40.14
C SER A 512 3.77 0.49 -39.91
N ASN A 513 4.22 0.27 -38.67
CA ASN A 513 5.31 -0.69 -38.42
C ASN A 513 5.14 -1.49 -37.12
N GLY A 514 4.35 -1.02 -36.16
CA GLY A 514 4.14 -1.70 -34.88
C GLY A 514 5.45 -2.02 -34.16
N ALA A 515 6.43 -1.12 -34.19
CA ALA A 515 7.79 -1.40 -33.77
C ALA A 515 7.96 -1.67 -32.26
N GLY A 516 6.97 -1.33 -31.43
CA GLY A 516 6.97 -1.69 -30.02
C GLY A 516 6.13 -0.80 -29.11
N TYR A 517 6.11 -1.15 -27.83
CA TYR A 517 5.50 -0.41 -26.73
C TYR A 517 6.36 -0.59 -25.46
N THR A 518 6.18 0.30 -24.49
CA THR A 518 6.92 0.28 -23.22
C THR A 518 6.14 -0.48 -22.16
N SER A 519 6.74 -0.73 -20.99
CA SER A 519 6.02 -1.18 -19.80
C SER A 519 5.20 -0.07 -19.13
N TYR A 520 5.19 1.16 -19.65
CA TYR A 520 4.50 2.31 -19.06
C TYR A 520 3.00 2.04 -18.92
N GLY A 521 2.38 1.67 -20.04
CA GLY A 521 0.96 1.37 -20.13
C GLY A 521 0.60 -0.10 -19.91
N SER A 522 1.59 -0.97 -19.67
CA SER A 522 1.38 -2.40 -19.40
C SER A 522 0.93 -2.64 -17.96
N LEU A 523 -0.25 -2.12 -17.65
CA LEU A 523 -0.90 -2.10 -16.35
C LEU A 523 -2.26 -2.79 -16.48
N GLY A 524 -2.72 -3.47 -15.43
CA GLY A 524 -4.01 -4.18 -15.49
C GLY A 524 -4.06 -5.43 -14.62
N ASN A 525 -5.22 -6.09 -14.63
CA ASN A 525 -5.47 -7.25 -13.79
C ASN A 525 -4.87 -8.53 -14.39
N TYR A 526 -4.45 -9.44 -13.51
CA TYR A 526 -3.99 -10.77 -13.90
C TYR A 526 -4.40 -11.85 -12.89
N ALA A 527 -4.40 -13.10 -13.34
CA ALA A 527 -4.55 -14.29 -12.51
C ALA A 527 -3.26 -15.09 -12.51
N LEU A 528 -2.78 -15.45 -11.32
CA LEU A 528 -1.64 -16.33 -11.12
C LEU A 528 -2.14 -17.73 -10.77
N THR A 529 -1.67 -18.74 -11.48
CA THR A 529 -1.97 -20.14 -11.19
C THR A 529 -0.70 -20.97 -11.27
N GLY A 530 -0.69 -22.11 -10.61
CA GLY A 530 0.45 -23.01 -10.72
C GLY A 530 0.36 -24.24 -9.86
N SER A 531 1.43 -25.02 -9.90
CA SER A 531 1.59 -26.22 -9.09
C SER A 531 2.99 -26.28 -8.49
N ALA A 532 3.07 -26.74 -7.25
CA ALA A 532 4.31 -26.95 -6.53
C ALA A 532 4.08 -28.00 -5.44
N PRO A 533 5.02 -28.93 -5.21
CA PRO A 533 4.94 -29.87 -4.11
C PRO A 533 4.74 -29.14 -2.78
N ALA A 534 3.66 -29.49 -2.06
CA ALA A 534 3.38 -28.95 -0.73
C ALA A 534 4.56 -29.19 0.21
N PHE A 535 4.89 -28.18 1.02
CA PHE A 535 5.82 -28.35 2.12
C PHE A 535 5.12 -29.02 3.30
N ASP A 536 5.65 -30.17 3.71
CA ASP A 536 5.22 -30.93 4.88
C ASP A 536 6.49 -31.55 5.48
N ALA A 537 6.79 -31.20 6.73
CA ALA A 537 8.00 -31.61 7.43
C ALA A 537 7.62 -32.51 8.62
N ASP A 538 8.38 -33.60 8.79
CA ASP A 538 8.24 -34.47 9.95
C ASP A 538 8.48 -33.68 11.25
N PRO A 539 7.70 -33.95 12.32
CA PRO A 539 7.80 -33.19 13.56
C PRO A 539 9.16 -33.39 14.23
N ILE A 540 9.76 -32.28 14.68
CA ILE A 540 10.95 -32.34 15.51
C ILE A 540 10.63 -32.92 16.90
N THR A 541 11.47 -33.83 17.38
CA THR A 541 11.36 -34.45 18.70
C THR A 541 12.71 -34.56 19.38
N ILE A 542 12.71 -34.60 20.72
CA ILE A 542 13.87 -34.99 21.53
C ILE A 542 13.54 -36.35 22.18
N ILE A 543 14.43 -37.33 22.00
CA ILE A 543 14.30 -38.70 22.50
C ILE A 543 15.13 -38.91 23.77
N SER A 544 16.35 -38.39 23.80
CA SER A 544 17.22 -38.43 24.97
C SER A 544 18.02 -37.13 25.05
N PRO A 545 18.20 -36.52 26.23
CA PRO A 545 17.68 -36.95 27.54
C PRO A 545 16.14 -36.91 27.64
N GLU A 546 15.57 -37.61 28.63
CA GLU A 546 14.17 -37.50 29.01
C GLU A 546 13.96 -36.31 29.97
N ASN A 547 12.72 -35.82 30.07
CA ASN A 547 12.43 -34.66 30.90
C ASN A 547 12.63 -34.96 32.40
N GLY A 548 13.54 -34.23 33.02
CA GLY A 548 13.95 -34.37 34.43
C GLY A 548 15.17 -35.24 34.63
N ASP A 549 15.82 -35.73 33.57
CA ASP A 549 17.05 -36.51 33.68
C ASP A 549 18.18 -35.70 34.32
N GLU A 550 18.95 -36.35 35.18
CA GLU A 550 20.19 -35.81 35.71
C GLU A 550 21.33 -36.02 34.70
N VAL A 551 22.02 -34.93 34.33
CA VAL A 551 23.12 -34.96 33.35
C VAL A 551 24.38 -34.31 33.92
N ASP A 552 25.55 -34.77 33.45
CA ASP A 552 26.81 -34.07 33.71
C ASP A 552 26.80 -32.68 33.06
N PRO A 553 27.46 -31.67 33.66
CA PRO A 553 27.47 -30.31 33.10
C PRO A 553 28.09 -30.26 31.70
N SER A 554 29.05 -31.14 31.40
CA SER A 554 29.82 -31.11 30.15
C SER A 554 29.47 -32.28 29.22
N SER A 555 29.57 -32.07 27.90
CA SER A 555 29.43 -33.13 26.88
C SER A 555 28.08 -33.85 26.88
N VAL A 556 27.00 -33.13 27.17
CA VAL A 556 25.63 -33.66 27.08
C VAL A 556 25.32 -34.00 25.63
N GLU A 557 24.97 -35.26 25.37
CA GLU A 557 24.49 -35.71 24.06
C GLU A 557 22.97 -35.65 24.04
N VAL A 558 22.42 -34.95 23.05
CA VAL A 558 20.98 -34.84 22.79
C VAL A 558 20.68 -35.55 21.47
N THR A 559 19.67 -36.40 21.49
CA THR A 559 19.25 -37.20 20.33
C THR A 559 17.76 -37.02 20.08
N GLY A 560 17.34 -37.21 18.84
CA GLY A 560 15.94 -37.06 18.47
C GLY A 560 15.63 -37.46 17.04
N SER A 561 14.45 -37.08 16.60
CA SER A 561 14.02 -37.17 15.20
C SER A 561 13.58 -35.82 14.66
N ALA A 562 13.66 -35.64 13.35
CA ALA A 562 13.23 -34.46 12.59
C ALA A 562 13.13 -34.85 11.10
N GLU A 563 12.77 -33.91 10.22
CA GLU A 563 12.73 -34.13 8.77
C GLU A 563 14.09 -34.65 8.26
N PRO A 564 14.16 -35.72 7.44
CA PRO A 564 15.42 -36.23 6.88
C PRO A 564 16.22 -35.16 6.12
N GLY A 565 17.53 -35.11 6.36
CA GLY A 565 18.43 -34.10 5.79
C GLY A 565 18.29 -32.66 6.34
N SER A 566 17.39 -32.41 7.29
CA SER A 566 17.24 -31.12 7.97
C SER A 566 18.41 -30.79 8.89
N THR A 567 18.62 -29.49 9.13
CA THR A 567 19.54 -28.99 10.16
C THR A 567 18.78 -28.78 11.47
N VAL A 568 19.27 -29.36 12.55
CA VAL A 568 18.74 -29.18 13.92
C VAL A 568 19.66 -28.24 14.68
N THR A 569 19.07 -27.19 15.26
CA THR A 569 19.73 -26.24 16.15
C THR A 569 19.22 -26.44 17.57
N LEU A 570 20.14 -26.57 18.53
CA LEU A 570 19.85 -26.65 19.96
C LEU A 570 20.19 -25.33 20.64
N SER A 571 19.29 -24.82 21.47
CA SER A 571 19.48 -23.58 22.23
C SER A 571 19.14 -23.74 23.71
N VAL A 572 19.83 -22.97 24.55
CA VAL A 572 19.52 -22.78 25.98
C VAL A 572 19.33 -21.29 26.21
N GLY A 573 18.11 -20.89 26.58
CA GLY A 573 17.71 -19.48 26.53
C GLY A 573 17.85 -18.93 25.10
N ASP A 574 18.45 -17.75 24.95
CA ASP A 574 18.68 -17.11 23.64
C ASP A 574 20.00 -17.56 22.96
N GLY A 575 20.75 -18.48 23.58
CA GLY A 575 22.07 -18.92 23.11
C GLY A 575 22.03 -20.27 22.40
N THR A 576 22.61 -20.37 21.20
CA THR A 576 22.85 -21.65 20.52
C THR A 576 23.94 -22.44 21.25
N VAL A 577 23.62 -23.70 21.57
CA VAL A 577 24.52 -24.64 22.26
C VAL A 577 24.85 -25.87 21.41
N GLY A 578 24.36 -25.97 20.18
CA GLY A 578 24.75 -27.04 19.28
C GLY A 578 24.00 -27.00 17.96
N THR A 579 24.60 -27.55 16.91
CA THR A 579 24.01 -27.68 15.58
C THR A 579 24.41 -29.02 14.97
N GLY A 580 23.48 -29.68 14.27
CA GLY A 580 23.75 -30.94 13.55
C GLY A 580 22.72 -31.17 12.45
N THR A 581 22.84 -32.28 11.74
CA THR A 581 21.91 -32.66 10.66
C THR A 581 21.29 -34.01 10.94
N THR A 582 20.06 -34.23 10.47
CA THR A 582 19.45 -35.56 10.44
C THR A 582 20.04 -36.44 9.35
N ASP A 583 20.01 -37.75 9.56
CA ASP A 583 20.30 -38.75 8.53
C ASP A 583 19.11 -39.01 7.60
N ASP A 584 19.27 -39.94 6.65
CA ASP A 584 18.25 -40.33 5.67
C ASP A 584 16.99 -40.95 6.33
N GLU A 585 17.09 -41.36 7.60
CA GLU A 585 15.98 -41.88 8.40
C GLU A 585 15.40 -40.82 9.36
N GLY A 586 15.85 -39.57 9.28
CA GLY A 586 15.36 -38.46 10.12
C GLY A 586 15.92 -38.48 11.54
N THR A 587 16.95 -39.27 11.83
CA THR A 587 17.55 -39.37 13.18
C THR A 587 18.70 -38.38 13.31
N TRP A 588 18.83 -37.75 14.49
CA TRP A 588 19.93 -36.84 14.79
C TRP A 588 20.55 -37.10 16.18
N SER A 589 21.84 -36.77 16.32
CA SER A 589 22.58 -36.73 17.59
C SER A 589 23.52 -35.53 17.60
N ILE A 590 23.41 -34.69 18.64
CA ILE A 590 24.20 -33.47 18.81
C ILE A 590 24.78 -33.46 20.23
N VAL A 591 26.09 -33.28 20.33
CA VAL A 591 26.76 -33.04 21.62
C VAL A 591 26.80 -31.53 21.85
N LEU A 592 26.35 -31.08 23.02
CA LEU A 592 26.32 -29.67 23.36
C LEU A 592 27.73 -29.05 23.41
N GLU A 593 27.85 -27.84 22.90
CA GLU A 593 29.02 -26.99 22.96
C GLU A 593 29.00 -26.16 24.26
N GLY A 594 29.92 -26.48 25.17
CA GLY A 594 30.03 -25.81 26.47
C GLY A 594 29.33 -26.57 27.60
N ASP A 595 29.47 -26.03 28.81
CA ASP A 595 28.91 -26.63 30.01
C ASP A 595 27.52 -26.04 30.29
N LEU A 596 26.57 -26.91 30.64
CA LEU A 596 25.27 -26.51 31.15
C LEU A 596 25.41 -25.94 32.57
N PRO A 597 24.61 -24.93 32.92
CA PRO A 597 24.61 -24.39 34.27
C PRO A 597 24.07 -25.42 35.27
N TYR A 598 24.58 -25.39 36.50
CA TYR A 598 24.00 -26.16 37.60
C TYR A 598 22.52 -25.83 37.78
N GLY A 599 21.70 -26.86 38.00
CA GLY A 599 20.26 -26.76 38.17
C GLY A 599 19.43 -27.14 36.95
N GLU A 600 18.16 -26.72 36.94
CA GLU A 600 17.24 -26.98 35.83
C GLU A 600 17.63 -26.16 34.60
N THR A 601 17.79 -26.83 33.47
CA THR A 601 18.09 -26.22 32.17
C THR A 601 17.13 -26.76 31.12
N THR A 602 16.44 -25.86 30.41
CA THR A 602 15.61 -26.21 29.25
C THR A 602 16.43 -26.09 27.98
N ILE A 603 16.50 -27.18 27.22
CA ILE A 603 17.11 -27.24 25.89
C ILE A 603 15.97 -27.24 24.88
N THR A 604 16.00 -26.29 23.95
CA THR A 604 15.04 -26.17 22.85
C THR A 604 15.70 -26.62 21.56
N ALA A 605 15.03 -27.46 20.79
CA ALA A 605 15.43 -27.91 19.47
C ALA A 605 14.52 -27.31 18.40
N GLN A 606 15.12 -26.79 17.33
CA GLN A 606 14.42 -26.27 16.15
C GLN A 606 15.06 -26.85 14.88
N GLN A 607 14.24 -27.22 13.90
CA GLN A 607 14.72 -27.72 12.60
C GLN A 607 14.62 -26.67 11.49
N THR A 608 15.52 -26.77 10.53
CA THR A 608 15.52 -26.02 9.28
C THR A 608 15.63 -27.01 8.11
N VAL A 609 14.68 -26.97 7.19
CA VAL A 609 14.60 -27.86 6.01
C VAL A 609 14.89 -27.02 4.77
N GLY A 610 16.00 -27.27 4.09
CA GLY A 610 16.48 -26.35 3.04
C GLY A 610 16.69 -24.94 3.60
N SER A 611 16.00 -23.94 3.03
CA SER A 611 15.97 -22.57 3.54
C SER A 611 14.81 -22.26 4.51
N ILE A 612 13.99 -23.26 4.86
CA ILE A 612 12.75 -23.08 5.63
C ILE A 612 13.02 -23.36 7.11
N GLN A 613 12.87 -22.36 7.98
CA GLN A 613 12.86 -22.57 9.43
C GLN A 613 11.46 -23.03 9.88
N VAL A 614 11.37 -24.27 10.36
CA VAL A 614 10.08 -24.85 10.78
C VAL A 614 9.67 -24.23 12.13
N PRO A 615 8.43 -23.72 12.26
CA PRO A 615 8.00 -23.02 13.46
C PRO A 615 7.84 -23.93 14.68
N GLU A 616 7.58 -25.23 14.49
CA GLU A 616 7.54 -26.19 15.59
C GLU A 616 8.91 -26.38 16.24
N THR A 617 8.91 -26.39 17.57
CA THR A 617 10.07 -26.69 18.41
C THR A 617 9.80 -27.88 19.32
N ALA A 618 10.86 -28.57 19.73
CA ALA A 618 10.82 -29.57 20.79
C ALA A 618 11.63 -29.07 21.98
N GLU A 619 11.21 -29.38 23.21
CA GLU A 619 11.89 -28.95 24.42
C GLU A 619 12.08 -30.11 25.38
N VAL A 620 13.22 -30.12 26.08
CA VAL A 620 13.51 -31.02 27.20
C VAL A 620 14.11 -30.22 28.35
N THR A 621 13.68 -30.49 29.58
CA THR A 621 14.33 -29.94 30.77
C THR A 621 15.19 -31.02 31.42
N VAL A 622 16.46 -30.70 31.67
CA VAL A 622 17.43 -31.55 32.37
C VAL A 622 17.87 -30.89 33.67
N VAL A 623 18.41 -31.68 34.59
CA VAL A 623 18.94 -31.20 35.87
C VAL A 623 20.43 -31.49 35.94
N VAL A 624 21.25 -30.47 36.10
CA VAL A 624 22.67 -30.66 36.43
C VAL A 624 22.79 -30.67 37.97
N PRO A 625 23.09 -31.83 38.60
CA PRO A 625 23.18 -31.92 40.04
C PRO A 625 24.43 -31.18 40.57
N VAL A 626 24.37 -30.81 41.84
CA VAL A 626 25.49 -30.17 42.54
C VAL A 626 26.09 -31.18 43.50
N ASP A 627 27.38 -31.47 43.34
CA ASP A 627 28.09 -32.37 44.26
C ASP A 627 28.15 -31.79 45.68
N ALA A 628 28.31 -32.63 46.70
CA ALA A 628 28.50 -32.14 48.07
C ALA A 628 29.80 -31.32 48.19
N PRO A 629 29.83 -30.22 48.99
CA PRO A 629 31.08 -29.51 49.24
C PRO A 629 32.04 -30.41 50.04
N THR A 630 33.34 -30.15 49.97
CA THR A 630 34.31 -30.82 50.85
C THR A 630 34.51 -30.01 52.13
N ILE A 631 34.80 -30.69 53.23
CA ILE A 631 35.25 -30.06 54.49
C ILE A 631 36.72 -30.41 54.65
N VAL A 632 37.60 -29.41 54.54
CA VAL A 632 39.06 -29.55 54.69
C VAL A 632 39.51 -29.31 56.12
N ARG A 633 38.86 -28.38 56.84
CA ARG A 633 39.08 -28.18 58.28
C ARG A 633 37.74 -28.03 59.01
N PRO A 634 37.59 -28.62 60.21
CA PRO A 634 38.52 -29.55 60.86
C PRO A 634 38.68 -30.88 60.10
N GLU A 635 39.79 -31.57 60.30
CA GLU A 635 39.95 -32.98 59.91
C GLU A 635 39.30 -33.90 60.96
N GLU A 636 38.98 -35.15 60.59
CA GLU A 636 38.37 -36.12 61.51
C GLU A 636 39.26 -36.36 62.74
N GLY A 637 38.72 -36.08 63.94
CA GLY A 637 39.40 -36.20 65.22
C GLY A 637 40.24 -34.99 65.62
N ASP A 638 40.19 -33.88 64.86
CA ASP A 638 40.92 -32.66 65.21
C ASP A 638 40.50 -32.10 66.58
N THR A 639 41.45 -31.45 67.26
CA THR A 639 41.18 -30.72 68.50
C THR A 639 41.44 -29.22 68.29
N ALA A 640 40.39 -28.41 68.32
CA ALA A 640 40.49 -26.96 68.25
C ALA A 640 40.77 -26.38 69.64
N THR A 641 41.75 -25.49 69.73
CA THR A 641 42.17 -24.83 71.00
C THR A 641 41.57 -23.44 71.18
N THR A 642 40.59 -23.09 70.34
CA THR A 642 39.84 -21.82 70.32
C THR A 642 38.35 -22.16 70.28
N ALA A 643 37.52 -21.32 70.89
CA ALA A 643 36.08 -21.50 70.94
C ALA A 643 35.37 -21.11 69.62
N THR A 644 36.08 -20.47 68.69
CA THR A 644 35.56 -20.06 67.37
C THR A 644 36.52 -20.55 66.27
N PRO A 645 36.64 -21.87 66.06
CA PRO A 645 37.50 -22.40 65.01
C PRO A 645 36.97 -21.99 63.63
N THR A 646 37.90 -21.83 62.67
CA THR A 646 37.55 -21.62 61.26
C THR A 646 37.32 -22.97 60.58
N PHE A 647 36.16 -23.10 59.95
CA PHE A 647 35.77 -24.19 59.07
C PHE A 647 36.11 -23.78 57.64
N SER A 648 36.71 -24.68 56.86
CA SER A 648 37.08 -24.38 55.49
C SER A 648 36.97 -25.62 54.62
N GLY A 649 36.77 -25.41 53.33
CA GLY A 649 36.67 -26.51 52.38
C GLY A 649 36.65 -26.05 50.93
N GLU A 650 36.29 -26.98 50.04
CA GLU A 650 36.11 -26.69 48.61
C GLU A 650 34.64 -26.88 48.21
N GLY A 651 34.17 -26.14 47.21
CA GLY A 651 32.82 -26.19 46.68
C GLY A 651 32.76 -25.74 45.22
N VAL A 652 31.55 -25.64 44.67
CA VAL A 652 31.31 -25.10 43.33
C VAL A 652 31.48 -23.57 43.37
N PRO A 653 32.35 -22.97 42.55
CA PRO A 653 32.54 -21.52 42.52
C PRO A 653 31.24 -20.74 42.39
N GLY A 654 31.04 -19.73 43.24
CA GLY A 654 29.81 -18.93 43.29
C GLY A 654 28.61 -19.58 43.97
N ALA A 655 28.75 -20.80 44.53
CA ALA A 655 27.73 -21.41 45.37
C ALA A 655 27.76 -20.83 46.80
N THR A 656 26.64 -20.96 47.52
CA THR A 656 26.58 -20.69 48.96
C THR A 656 26.65 -22.01 49.73
N VAL A 657 27.66 -22.17 50.59
CA VAL A 657 27.78 -23.30 51.53
C VAL A 657 27.09 -22.95 52.83
N GLU A 658 26.10 -23.75 53.25
CA GLU A 658 25.51 -23.71 54.57
C GLU A 658 26.20 -24.73 55.48
N VAL A 659 26.76 -24.27 56.59
CA VAL A 659 27.52 -25.07 57.56
C VAL A 659 26.67 -25.27 58.81
N SER A 660 26.54 -26.51 59.25
CA SER A 660 25.82 -26.89 60.47
C SER A 660 26.77 -27.60 61.44
N ILE A 661 26.88 -27.09 62.66
CA ILE A 661 27.81 -27.57 63.70
C ILE A 661 26.99 -28.02 64.90
N ALA A 662 27.11 -29.28 65.29
CA ALA A 662 26.43 -29.83 66.46
C ALA A 662 27.44 -30.11 67.58
N CYS A 663 27.23 -29.54 68.77
CA CYS A 663 28.02 -29.81 69.97
C CYS A 663 27.07 -30.15 71.13
N GLY A 664 27.06 -31.40 71.58
CA GLY A 664 26.11 -31.83 72.62
C GLY A 664 24.64 -31.79 72.15
N GLU A 665 23.79 -31.04 72.85
CA GLU A 665 22.37 -30.86 72.48
C GLU A 665 22.12 -29.58 71.65
N ASP A 666 23.14 -28.75 71.45
CA ASP A 666 23.04 -27.45 70.79
C ASP A 666 23.57 -27.51 69.35
N THR A 667 23.04 -26.65 68.46
CA THR A 667 23.41 -26.57 67.05
C THR A 667 23.66 -25.12 66.64
N TRP A 668 24.75 -24.90 65.91
CA TRP A 668 25.13 -23.63 65.30
C TRP A 668 25.03 -23.75 63.78
N ALA A 669 24.58 -22.70 63.12
CA ALA A 669 24.50 -22.64 61.67
C ALA A 669 25.11 -21.34 61.16
N GLY A 670 25.66 -21.39 59.95
CA GLY A 670 26.11 -20.21 59.23
C GLY A 670 26.26 -20.51 57.74
N SER A 671 26.64 -19.50 56.97
CA SER A 671 26.87 -19.64 55.53
C SER A 671 28.18 -18.98 55.10
N ALA A 672 28.74 -19.47 53.99
CA ALA A 672 29.89 -18.90 53.32
C ALA A 672 29.73 -19.01 51.80
N GLU A 673 30.16 -18.00 51.06
CA GLU A 673 30.26 -18.06 49.60
C GLU A 673 31.52 -18.82 49.20
N VAL A 674 31.43 -19.61 48.14
CA VAL A 674 32.59 -20.25 47.49
C VAL A 674 33.21 -19.25 46.52
N ASP A 675 34.51 -19.00 46.65
CA ASP A 675 35.24 -18.09 45.77
C ASP A 675 35.47 -18.65 44.35
N GLU A 676 36.05 -17.84 43.46
CA GLU A 676 36.32 -18.22 42.06
C GLU A 676 37.29 -19.40 41.93
N GLU A 677 38.13 -19.61 42.95
CA GLU A 677 39.06 -20.74 43.04
C GLU A 677 38.43 -22.00 43.66
N GLY A 678 37.17 -21.93 44.10
CA GLY A 678 36.43 -23.05 44.67
C GLY A 678 36.60 -23.22 46.18
N ALA A 679 37.21 -22.28 46.88
CA ALA A 679 37.41 -22.35 48.33
C ALA A 679 36.31 -21.62 49.11
N TRP A 680 35.95 -22.15 50.28
CA TRP A 680 35.04 -21.48 51.22
C TRP A 680 35.62 -21.50 52.64
N SER A 681 35.23 -20.50 53.44
CA SER A 681 35.67 -20.36 54.84
C SER A 681 34.58 -19.72 55.69
N PHE A 682 34.27 -20.37 56.81
CA PHE A 682 33.28 -19.92 57.79
C PHE A 682 33.91 -19.90 59.20
N THR A 683 33.67 -18.84 59.97
CA THR A 683 34.06 -18.76 61.40
C THR A 683 32.85 -18.35 62.22
N PRO A 684 32.41 -19.16 63.21
CA PRO A 684 31.28 -18.81 64.06
C PRO A 684 31.55 -17.52 64.85
N GLU A 685 30.54 -16.65 64.95
CA GLU A 685 30.60 -15.46 65.81
C GLU A 685 30.39 -15.83 67.30
N GLU A 686 29.58 -16.84 67.55
CA GLU A 686 29.33 -17.38 68.89
C GLU A 686 30.35 -18.46 69.25
N SER A 687 30.81 -18.42 70.50
CA SER A 687 31.74 -19.41 71.03
C SER A 687 31.08 -20.78 71.18
N LEU A 688 31.64 -21.80 70.52
CA LEU A 688 31.28 -23.20 70.68
C LEU A 688 31.75 -23.71 72.06
N PRO A 689 30.97 -24.56 72.75
CA PRO A 689 31.34 -25.11 74.05
C PRO A 689 32.47 -26.14 73.95
N ASN A 690 33.29 -26.27 75.01
CA ASN A 690 34.26 -27.37 75.12
C ASN A 690 33.55 -28.73 75.07
N GLY A 691 34.04 -29.67 74.28
CA GLY A 691 33.44 -30.99 74.11
C GLY A 691 33.56 -31.56 72.69
N GLU A 692 32.99 -32.75 72.48
CA GLU A 692 32.87 -33.36 71.14
C GLU A 692 31.81 -32.62 70.32
N CYS A 693 32.18 -32.28 69.09
CA CYS A 693 31.36 -31.61 68.09
C CYS A 693 31.42 -32.35 66.75
N SER A 694 30.43 -32.14 65.89
CA SER A 694 30.47 -32.54 64.49
C SER A 694 30.09 -31.37 63.58
N VAL A 695 30.64 -31.35 62.37
CA VAL A 695 30.26 -30.39 61.33
C VAL A 695 29.74 -31.11 60.09
N THR A 696 28.64 -30.61 59.55
CA THR A 696 28.14 -30.94 58.22
C THR A 696 28.03 -29.70 57.35
N ALA A 697 28.01 -29.87 56.04
CA ALA A 697 27.86 -28.77 55.10
C ALA A 697 27.03 -29.20 53.87
N VAL A 698 26.19 -28.29 53.37
CA VAL A 698 25.53 -28.41 52.06
C VAL A 698 25.88 -27.19 51.24
N GLN A 699 25.88 -27.29 49.91
CA GLN A 699 26.03 -26.12 49.05
C GLN A 699 24.83 -25.96 48.12
N THR A 700 24.47 -24.71 47.84
CA THR A 700 23.36 -24.38 46.94
C THR A 700 23.82 -23.42 45.86
N ILE A 701 23.50 -23.74 44.60
CA ILE A 701 23.71 -22.86 43.44
C ILE A 701 22.49 -22.95 42.52
N ASN A 702 22.04 -21.82 41.98
CA ASN A 702 20.86 -21.72 41.10
C ASN A 702 19.59 -22.42 41.65
N GLY A 703 19.42 -22.45 42.97
CA GLY A 703 18.26 -23.08 43.62
C GLY A 703 18.35 -24.59 43.78
N VAL A 704 19.45 -25.24 43.37
CA VAL A 704 19.71 -26.66 43.59
C VAL A 704 20.70 -26.84 44.74
N THR A 705 20.30 -27.64 45.72
CA THR A 705 21.10 -27.96 46.92
C THR A 705 21.75 -29.33 46.77
N SER A 706 23.03 -29.41 47.08
CA SER A 706 23.81 -30.64 47.08
C SER A 706 23.36 -31.63 48.16
N PRO A 707 23.78 -32.91 48.06
CA PRO A 707 23.83 -33.77 49.23
C PRO A 707 24.67 -33.17 50.37
N GLU A 708 24.42 -33.63 51.60
CA GLU A 708 25.18 -33.20 52.79
C GLU A 708 26.57 -33.84 52.83
N ALA A 709 27.58 -33.02 53.12
CA ALA A 709 28.94 -33.41 53.44
C ALA A 709 29.13 -33.62 54.95
N GLY A 710 29.87 -34.66 55.33
CA GLY A 710 30.12 -35.01 56.74
C GLY A 710 29.17 -36.10 57.28
N PRO A 711 29.01 -36.23 58.61
CA PRO A 711 29.63 -35.39 59.63
C PRO A 711 31.14 -35.62 59.75
N VAL A 712 31.90 -34.54 59.99
CA VAL A 712 33.30 -34.60 60.45
C VAL A 712 33.34 -34.32 61.94
N ASN A 713 33.88 -35.25 62.74
CA ASN A 713 33.92 -35.12 64.20
C ASN A 713 35.21 -34.43 64.65
N PHE A 714 35.09 -33.53 65.62
CA PHE A 714 36.22 -32.79 66.21
C PHE A 714 35.94 -32.48 67.68
N THR A 715 36.94 -31.99 68.41
CA THR A 715 36.80 -31.62 69.83
C THR A 715 37.20 -30.16 70.04
N ILE A 716 36.40 -29.38 70.78
CA ILE A 716 36.80 -28.07 71.31
C ILE A 716 37.44 -28.27 72.69
N ASP A 717 38.70 -27.84 72.85
CA ASP A 717 39.44 -27.86 74.13
C ASP A 717 40.17 -26.52 74.34
N VAL A 718 39.42 -25.52 74.81
CA VAL A 718 39.95 -24.20 75.18
C VAL A 718 40.41 -24.27 76.63
N SER A 719 41.72 -24.19 76.85
CA SER A 719 42.30 -24.11 78.18
C SER A 719 41.95 -22.76 78.82
N SER A 720 41.19 -22.75 79.92
CA SER A 720 41.03 -21.55 80.74
C SER A 720 42.39 -21.17 81.33
N GLY A 721 42.98 -20.06 80.89
CA GLY A 721 44.22 -19.55 81.47
C GLY A 721 44.02 -19.20 82.96
N ASP A 722 44.77 -19.87 83.82
CA ASP A 722 44.92 -19.61 85.26
C ASP A 722 45.34 -18.14 85.53
N GLU A 723 44.51 -17.37 86.24
CA GLU A 723 45.01 -16.40 87.22
C GLU A 723 44.67 -16.95 88.62
N ASN A 724 45.71 -17.43 89.30
CA ASN A 724 45.63 -18.10 90.58
C ASN A 724 46.26 -17.20 91.67
N GLY A 725 45.49 -16.88 92.71
CA GLY A 725 45.97 -16.93 94.10
C GLY A 725 46.44 -15.65 94.80
N ASP A 726 45.62 -15.24 95.76
CA ASP A 726 45.93 -15.28 97.21
C ASP A 726 46.11 -13.95 97.99
N ASP A 727 45.50 -14.02 99.17
CA ASP A 727 45.72 -13.33 100.44
C ASP A 727 45.08 -11.96 100.74
N GLY A 728 44.30 -11.98 101.83
CA GLY A 728 44.51 -11.01 102.91
C GLY A 728 43.45 -9.94 103.07
N GLY A 729 42.56 -10.13 104.05
CA GLY A 729 41.52 -9.18 104.41
C GLY A 729 41.98 -7.89 105.10
N GLU A 730 40.98 -7.02 105.21
CA GLU A 730 40.72 -6.04 106.27
C GLU A 730 41.29 -4.61 106.16
N GLU A 731 40.34 -3.73 105.80
CA GLU A 731 39.84 -2.60 106.60
C GLU A 731 40.39 -1.17 106.41
N ASN A 732 39.38 -0.33 106.13
CA ASN A 732 39.15 1.04 106.60
C ASN A 732 39.94 2.20 105.97
N GLY A 733 39.18 2.96 105.17
CA GLY A 733 38.54 4.15 105.73
C GLY A 733 38.84 5.46 105.01
N GLY A 734 37.80 6.30 104.88
CA GLY A 734 37.99 7.75 104.83
C GLY A 734 37.49 8.46 103.57
N ASP A 735 36.17 8.51 103.40
CA ASP A 735 35.35 9.72 103.48
C ASP A 735 35.77 11.05 102.78
N GLU A 736 34.69 11.69 102.31
CA GLU A 736 34.43 13.13 102.21
C GLU A 736 34.73 13.91 100.91
N ASN A 737 33.59 14.29 100.30
CA ASN A 737 33.15 15.65 99.97
C ASN A 737 33.97 16.50 98.99
N GLY A 738 33.26 17.08 98.02
CA GLY A 738 33.76 18.20 97.25
C GLY A 738 32.80 18.64 96.15
N ASP A 739 31.78 19.35 96.56
CA ASP A 739 30.79 20.08 95.77
C ASP A 739 31.36 21.02 94.68
N GLU A 740 30.48 21.24 93.70
CA GLU A 740 30.17 22.50 93.00
C GLU A 740 31.08 23.04 91.85
N ASP A 741 30.42 23.04 90.68
CA ASP A 741 30.15 24.17 89.79
C ASP A 741 31.25 24.77 88.88
N GLY A 742 30.89 24.87 87.59
CA GLY A 742 31.19 26.05 86.78
C GLY A 742 31.74 25.80 85.38
N GLU A 743 30.84 25.77 84.40
CA GLU A 743 30.87 26.56 83.13
C GLU A 743 32.22 26.70 82.39
N ASP A 744 32.36 26.18 81.16
CA ASP A 744 31.98 26.92 79.94
C ASP A 744 32.25 26.10 78.65
N LEU A 745 31.32 26.26 77.71
CA LEU A 745 31.10 25.62 76.40
C LEU A 745 31.95 26.31 75.28
N PRO A 746 31.82 26.02 73.94
CA PRO A 746 30.71 25.37 73.22
C PRO A 746 31.16 24.45 72.05
N ASP A 747 30.35 23.84 71.17
CA ASP A 747 28.90 23.73 70.96
C ASP A 747 28.62 22.52 70.04
N THR A 748 27.42 21.99 70.24
CA THR A 748 26.44 21.17 69.48
C THR A 748 26.68 20.67 68.04
N GLY A 749 26.00 19.63 67.57
CA GLY A 749 24.86 18.88 68.13
C GLY A 749 24.14 18.08 67.04
N ALA A 750 23.08 17.39 67.46
CA ALA A 750 22.52 16.18 66.87
C ALA A 750 21.34 16.37 65.88
N SER A 751 21.08 15.27 65.17
CA SER A 751 19.80 14.70 64.67
C SER A 751 18.48 15.51 64.69
N THR A 752 17.76 15.54 63.56
CA THR A 752 16.50 14.79 63.26
C THR A 752 15.60 15.51 62.23
N ASN A 753 14.87 14.70 61.45
CA ASN A 753 13.48 14.88 60.99
C ASN A 753 13.07 15.86 59.85
N SER A 754 12.41 15.25 58.84
CA SER A 754 11.02 15.49 58.40
C SER A 754 10.64 16.67 57.46
N LEU A 755 10.22 16.27 56.24
CA LEU A 755 8.87 16.45 55.63
C LEU A 755 8.35 17.85 55.17
N VAL A 756 7.82 17.85 53.92
CA VAL A 756 6.68 18.59 53.31
C VAL A 756 6.95 19.64 52.21
N MET A 757 6.45 19.26 51.01
CA MET A 757 5.80 19.99 49.89
C MET A 757 5.83 21.53 49.77
N ALA A 758 6.05 22.03 48.55
CA ALA A 758 5.03 22.68 47.69
C ALA A 758 5.57 23.02 46.28
N ALA A 759 4.64 23.14 45.33
CA ALA A 759 4.77 23.00 43.87
C ALA A 759 5.30 24.22 43.07
N GLY A 760 5.65 23.96 41.79
CA GLY A 760 5.81 24.96 40.72
C GLY A 760 6.06 24.30 39.35
N LEU A 761 5.14 24.52 38.39
CA LEU A 761 5.11 24.04 36.99
C LEU A 761 6.34 24.42 36.14
N LEU A 762 6.67 23.66 35.06
CA LEU A 762 6.23 23.88 33.65
C LEU A 762 7.04 23.05 32.61
N LEU A 763 6.34 22.15 31.90
CA LEU A 763 6.29 21.86 30.44
C LEU A 763 7.45 21.30 29.54
N LEU A 764 6.99 20.37 28.68
CA LEU A 764 7.43 19.82 27.36
C LEU A 764 8.47 18.68 27.38
N GLY A 765 8.29 17.51 26.75
CA GLY A 765 7.30 16.98 25.79
C GLY A 765 8.04 15.99 24.83
N LEU A 766 7.82 14.68 24.96
CA LEU A 766 7.19 13.74 23.98
C LEU A 766 7.98 13.46 22.68
N GLY A 767 8.08 12.23 22.16
CA GLY A 767 7.45 10.98 22.57
C GLY A 767 7.80 9.78 21.67
N ALA A 768 7.43 8.59 22.12
CA ALA A 768 7.23 7.38 21.32
C ALA A 768 5.96 6.69 21.86
N VAL A 769 5.04 6.31 20.98
CA VAL A 769 3.74 5.70 21.30
C VAL A 769 3.70 4.30 20.69
N LEU A 770 3.32 3.32 21.52
CA LEU A 770 2.79 2.02 21.13
C LEU A 770 1.55 1.81 22.03
N TYR A 771 0.38 1.62 21.43
CA TYR A 771 -0.90 1.44 22.15
C TYR A 771 -1.56 0.14 21.71
N ALA A 772 -1.96 -0.67 22.70
CA ALA A 772 -2.87 -1.79 22.52
C ALA A 772 -4.13 -1.62 23.40
N ARG A 773 -5.28 -1.77 22.71
CA ARG A 773 -6.59 -2.31 23.12
C ARG A 773 -7.35 -1.72 24.32
N THR A 774 -8.63 -1.42 24.10
CA THR A 774 -9.74 -2.22 24.71
C THR A 774 -11.11 -1.98 24.06
N ARG A 775 -11.85 -3.09 23.90
CA ARG A 775 -13.25 -3.20 23.49
C ARG A 775 -14.21 -2.50 24.46
N ARG A 776 -15.31 -1.96 23.93
CA ARG A 776 -16.56 -1.75 24.69
C ARG A 776 -17.76 -2.21 23.86
N ASN A 777 -18.41 -3.26 24.35
CA ASN A 777 -19.73 -3.71 23.89
C ASN A 777 -20.79 -2.65 24.23
N VAL A 778 -21.66 -2.35 23.26
CA VAL A 778 -23.02 -1.84 23.50
C VAL A 778 -23.98 -2.72 22.69
N THR A 779 -24.86 -3.40 23.41
CA THR A 779 -26.08 -4.03 22.89
C THR A 779 -27.18 -2.97 22.77
N GLY A 780 -27.84 -2.91 21.61
CA GLY A 780 -29.05 -2.15 21.32
C GLY A 780 -29.52 -2.49 19.91
#